data_AF-A8RE58-F1
#
_entry.id   AF-A8RE58-F1
#
_cell.length_a   1.000
_cell.length_b   1.000
_cell.length_c   1.000
_cell.angle_alpha   90.00
_cell.angle_beta   90.00
_cell.angle_gamma   90.00
#
_symmetry.space_group_name_H-M   'P 1'
#
loop_
_entity.id
_entity.type
_entity.pdbx_description
1 polymer ?
#
loop_
_entity_poly.entity_id
_entity_poly.type
_entity_poly.pdbx_seq_one_letter_code
_entity_poly.pdbx_strand_id
1 'polypeptide(L)'
;MKKTTDKLKKIVLAFCCSISLVSATTVNTAAAENSDVMNAYVGNEKLLDTELNLDELKKGSGSSYKGTAWLNDELSSKIVVTTNQEVHDVEVTANDFTNQAGKVLAKENIEIKWLKEVEAKEGRNAAGKVKKYPDVIHKGGKKDIAANDVQFAWVTIKVPETTAPGIYKGTLKVSAAELEKPFELQYTIEVLNLKQPAAEATEIQVWQHPFSVANYYLGLGEKATGGITNEVRNDFYFTEEHFNLMRDSIEEYVSIGGHDAVANIVEEAWNHQSYYNDLSMVKWTKKKDGTWDFNYDWYDKWINFMIECGVLDPANGIGQIKCYSIVPWNNQIAYFDEAKGKTVKESHEPGSAEWKAMWQPFLEDFLKHSKEMGWFEITYISMDERGLDQLKPAVDMIESVTDEEGNHFKISSALNYQSPDTYEFTDRIDDISINLGNIKQAEDMEQLSAHRQALGLTTTMYTCTGDYPSNFMISDPGDNYWDIWYTMTLGTDGYMRWAWDNYVYDMHGDATYRYWEPGDGWFIYPEEREAIDESYQASFYSTPRYELFKQGIRDVAKAKYLLNSAAASAEQKTALKNVVENLKKPNKGTYQGSAVPATPEDRMLVHSETARALEATNQLAKEVAGSNEKAALKAAIDSVSKYEAGNYTEESWNALQKALKTANTVYADADATQADYYDAKEALEAAMQALTYRRADYSKIEAAIGKAEALNRADYVDFSAVENAIQAVEYDLDITHQAEVDAMAQAILAAIEGLDKKEPIKPEQPQTPDKEEDKKPNTGDVTSMPLFLSLLTTSGIALGYGMNKRRKN
;
A
#
# COMPACT_ATOMS: atom_id res chain seq x y z
N MET A 1 37.08 31.63 2.54
CA MET A 1 36.68 30.88 1.32
C MET A 1 37.55 29.66 0.99
N LYS A 2 38.85 29.57 1.36
CA LYS A 2 39.63 28.31 1.20
C LYS A 2 39.55 27.32 2.38
N LYS A 3 39.19 27.79 3.59
CA LYS A 3 39.13 26.94 4.81
C LYS A 3 37.81 26.18 5.02
N THR A 4 36.74 26.53 4.30
CA THR A 4 35.42 25.88 4.42
C THR A 4 35.29 24.69 3.47
N THR A 5 35.96 24.76 2.31
CA THR A 5 35.99 23.70 1.28
C THR A 5 36.82 22.48 1.71
N ASP A 6 37.85 22.68 2.56
CA ASP A 6 38.65 21.57 3.13
C ASP A 6 37.92 20.82 4.26
N LYS A 7 36.92 21.44 4.91
CA LYS A 7 36.07 20.76 5.90
C LYS A 7 35.04 19.85 5.22
N LEU A 8 34.43 20.27 4.11
CA LEU A 8 33.57 19.40 3.31
C LEU A 8 34.36 18.28 2.61
N LYS A 9 35.56 18.56 2.07
CA LYS A 9 36.39 17.50 1.46
C LYS A 9 36.91 16.47 2.47
N LYS A 10 37.15 16.84 3.73
CA LYS A 10 37.49 15.87 4.79
C LYS A 10 36.30 15.04 5.27
N ILE A 11 35.06 15.55 5.16
CA ILE A 11 33.84 14.78 5.42
C ILE A 11 33.59 13.78 4.28
N VAL A 12 33.82 14.18 3.02
CA VAL A 12 33.64 13.31 1.85
C VAL A 12 34.75 12.25 1.73
N LEU A 13 36.00 12.55 2.10
CA LEU A 13 37.12 11.61 1.98
C LEU A 13 37.28 10.67 3.20
N ALA A 14 36.68 10.98 4.35
CA ALA A 14 36.58 10.06 5.49
C ALA A 14 35.41 9.06 5.35
N PHE A 15 34.49 9.29 4.41
CA PHE A 15 33.31 8.45 4.16
C PHE A 15 33.58 7.28 3.20
N CYS A 16 34.59 7.36 2.34
CA CYS A 16 35.00 6.23 1.50
C CYS A 16 35.86 5.17 2.22
N CYS A 17 36.16 5.36 3.51
CA CYS A 17 37.04 4.46 4.28
C CYS A 17 36.48 4.09 5.67
N SER A 18 35.17 4.28 5.90
CA SER A 18 34.51 3.93 7.17
C SER A 18 33.44 2.84 7.04
N ILE A 19 33.52 2.01 5.98
CA ILE A 19 32.99 0.64 6.01
C ILE A 19 34.06 -0.25 6.63
N SER A 20 34.28 -0.11 7.95
CA SER A 20 34.99 -1.05 8.83
C SER A 20 35.20 -0.39 10.20
N LEU A 21 34.11 -0.11 10.91
CA LEU A 21 34.17 -0.05 12.37
C LEU A 21 33.37 -1.23 12.90
N VAL A 22 34.12 -2.31 13.08
CA VAL A 22 33.75 -3.53 13.79
C VAL A 22 33.21 -3.10 15.16
N SER A 23 31.88 -3.03 15.30
CA SER A 23 31.26 -3.35 16.59
C SER A 23 31.46 -4.85 16.78
N ALA A 24 32.02 -5.22 17.93
CA ALA A 24 32.39 -6.59 18.28
C ALA A 24 31.39 -7.60 17.73
N THR A 25 31.81 -8.31 16.68
CA THR A 25 31.11 -9.46 16.13
C THR A 25 30.97 -10.45 17.27
N THR A 26 29.76 -10.62 17.79
CA THR A 26 29.41 -11.85 18.48
C THR A 26 29.59 -12.93 17.40
N VAL A 27 30.73 -13.63 17.45
CA VAL A 27 30.97 -14.77 16.58
C VAL A 27 29.81 -15.71 16.84
N ASN A 28 29.02 -15.97 15.79
CA ASN A 28 27.97 -16.98 15.84
C ASN A 28 28.66 -18.32 16.10
N THR A 29 28.72 -18.76 17.36
CA THR A 29 29.47 -19.95 17.77
C THR A 29 28.94 -21.21 17.07
N ALA A 30 27.65 -21.23 16.72
CA ALA A 30 27.04 -22.26 15.88
C ALA A 30 27.62 -22.31 14.46
N ALA A 31 28.03 -21.18 13.87
CA ALA A 31 28.61 -21.16 12.52
C ALA A 31 29.99 -21.83 12.46
N ALA A 32 30.75 -21.80 13.55
CA ALA A 32 32.03 -22.51 13.63
C ALA A 32 31.88 -23.99 14.02
N GLU A 33 30.83 -24.35 14.78
CA GLU A 33 30.55 -25.74 15.18
C GLU A 33 29.88 -26.55 14.04
N ASN A 34 29.09 -25.90 13.18
CA ASN A 34 28.29 -26.56 12.14
C ASN A 34 28.86 -26.46 10.73
N SER A 35 30.01 -25.79 10.53
CA SER A 35 30.55 -25.46 9.19
C SER A 35 30.84 -26.67 8.31
N ASP A 36 31.05 -27.84 8.92
CA ASP A 36 31.30 -29.09 8.19
C ASP A 36 30.01 -29.67 7.59
N VAL A 37 28.83 -29.30 8.11
CA VAL A 37 27.51 -29.77 7.66
C VAL A 37 26.88 -28.78 6.68
N MET A 38 26.67 -27.54 7.13
CA MET A 38 26.04 -26.47 6.36
C MET A 38 26.47 -25.10 6.88
N ASN A 39 26.14 -24.05 6.14
CA ASN A 39 26.30 -22.65 6.55
C ASN A 39 25.01 -21.89 6.26
N ALA A 40 24.68 -20.90 7.10
CA ALA A 40 23.54 -20.02 6.90
C ALA A 40 23.84 -18.60 7.37
N TYR A 41 23.48 -17.62 6.55
CA TYR A 41 23.78 -16.20 6.80
C TYR A 41 22.81 -15.27 6.07
N VAL A 42 22.72 -14.01 6.52
CA VAL A 42 22.01 -12.93 5.83
C VAL A 42 22.80 -12.52 4.59
N GLY A 43 22.23 -12.80 3.42
CA GLY A 43 22.75 -12.40 2.10
C GLY A 43 22.27 -11.02 1.67
N ASN A 44 22.65 -10.61 0.47
CA ASN A 44 22.17 -9.36 -0.14
C ASN A 44 20.99 -9.67 -1.07
N GLU A 45 19.79 -9.24 -0.70
CA GLU A 45 18.55 -9.44 -1.46
C GLU A 45 18.58 -8.81 -2.86
N LYS A 46 19.45 -7.82 -3.08
CA LYS A 46 19.58 -7.11 -4.37
C LYS A 46 20.41 -7.87 -5.40
N LEU A 47 21.20 -8.85 -4.99
CA LEU A 47 22.06 -9.62 -5.88
C LEU A 47 21.40 -10.91 -6.31
N LEU A 48 21.54 -11.26 -7.60
CA LEU A 48 21.28 -12.59 -8.10
C LEU A 48 22.44 -13.50 -7.69
N ASP A 49 22.15 -14.41 -6.77
CA ASP A 49 23.02 -15.50 -6.36
C ASP A 49 22.45 -16.82 -6.92
N THR A 50 23.30 -17.69 -7.45
CA THR A 50 22.91 -18.97 -8.06
C THR A 50 23.82 -20.10 -7.60
N GLU A 51 23.52 -21.34 -7.98
CA GLU A 51 24.41 -22.50 -7.78
C GLU A 51 25.83 -22.28 -8.34
N LEU A 52 26.00 -21.43 -9.36
CA LEU A 52 27.31 -21.10 -9.94
C LEU A 52 28.21 -20.34 -8.97
N ASN A 53 27.64 -19.75 -7.92
CA ASN A 53 28.34 -18.99 -6.89
C ASN A 53 28.63 -19.82 -5.64
N LEU A 54 28.32 -21.14 -5.62
CA LEU A 54 28.36 -21.98 -4.43
C LEU A 54 29.69 -21.88 -3.66
N ASP A 55 30.84 -21.93 -4.34
CA ASP A 55 32.17 -21.86 -3.71
C ASP A 55 32.44 -20.53 -3.00
N GLU A 56 31.82 -19.45 -3.46
CA GLU A 56 31.90 -18.13 -2.81
C GLU A 56 30.87 -18.04 -1.69
N LEU A 57 29.64 -18.51 -1.92
CA LEU A 57 28.54 -18.49 -0.95
C LEU A 57 28.84 -19.35 0.28
N LYS A 58 29.53 -20.48 0.15
CA LYS A 58 29.97 -21.30 1.29
C LYS A 58 30.84 -20.52 2.29
N LYS A 59 31.51 -19.46 1.84
CA LYS A 59 32.39 -18.60 2.67
C LYS A 59 31.65 -17.41 3.29
N GLY A 60 30.35 -17.26 3.08
CA GLY A 60 29.56 -16.17 3.62
C GLY A 60 29.48 -16.18 5.16
N SER A 61 29.30 -15.01 5.75
CA SER A 61 29.38 -14.82 7.21
C SER A 61 28.44 -13.75 7.78
N GLY A 62 27.50 -13.23 6.98
CA GLY A 62 26.57 -12.18 7.40
C GLY A 62 25.64 -12.65 8.53
N SER A 63 25.81 -12.14 9.76
CA SER A 63 25.00 -12.56 10.90
C SER A 63 23.90 -11.57 11.28
N SER A 64 23.78 -10.43 10.59
CA SER A 64 22.81 -9.40 10.96
C SER A 64 22.20 -8.65 9.77
N TYR A 65 20.93 -8.28 9.91
CA TYR A 65 20.19 -7.39 9.03
C TYR A 65 19.79 -6.11 9.76
N LYS A 66 19.80 -4.97 9.04
CA LYS A 66 19.28 -3.69 9.53
C LYS A 66 18.41 -3.05 8.44
N GLY A 67 17.23 -2.58 8.83
CA GLY A 67 16.32 -1.85 7.96
C GLY A 67 15.64 -0.68 8.68
N THR A 68 15.16 0.28 7.92
CA THR A 68 14.32 1.38 8.40
C THR A 68 13.01 1.33 7.62
N ALA A 69 11.89 1.31 8.33
CA ALA A 69 10.56 1.21 7.76
C ALA A 69 9.67 2.33 8.28
N TRP A 70 8.71 2.73 7.46
CA TRP A 70 7.62 3.61 7.86
C TRP A 70 6.44 2.76 8.38
N LEU A 71 5.42 3.40 8.94
CA LEU A 71 4.16 2.74 9.25
C LEU A 71 3.47 2.32 7.95
N ASN A 72 2.91 1.12 7.90
CA ASN A 72 2.32 0.52 6.70
C ASN A 72 3.33 0.29 5.55
N ASP A 73 4.58 -0.04 5.90
CA ASP A 73 5.67 -0.31 4.97
C ASP A 73 6.12 -1.77 5.06
N GLU A 74 6.96 -2.21 4.12
CA GLU A 74 7.50 -3.56 4.08
C GLU A 74 9.00 -3.54 3.76
N LEU A 75 9.74 -4.46 4.39
CA LEU A 75 11.17 -4.67 4.14
C LEU A 75 11.44 -6.08 3.62
N SER A 76 12.43 -6.19 2.75
CA SER A 76 12.88 -7.47 2.19
C SER A 76 14.28 -7.83 2.67
N SER A 77 14.52 -9.11 2.94
CA SER A 77 15.83 -9.67 3.24
C SER A 77 15.95 -11.06 2.61
N LYS A 78 17.19 -11.54 2.47
CA LYS A 78 17.51 -12.85 1.91
C LYS A 78 18.44 -13.61 2.85
N ILE A 79 18.10 -14.85 3.17
CA ILE A 79 18.98 -15.78 3.90
C ILE A 79 19.54 -16.78 2.89
N VAL A 80 20.86 -16.94 2.90
CA VAL A 80 21.57 -17.90 2.07
C VAL A 80 21.85 -19.14 2.92
N VAL A 81 21.56 -20.32 2.39
CA VAL A 81 21.80 -21.60 3.05
C VAL A 81 22.61 -22.49 2.11
N THR A 82 23.82 -22.86 2.50
CA THR A 82 24.69 -23.75 1.71
C THR A 82 24.97 -25.03 2.46
N THR A 83 25.05 -26.16 1.78
CA THR A 83 25.35 -27.46 2.40
C THR A 83 26.65 -28.07 1.90
N ASN A 84 27.30 -28.89 2.73
CA ASN A 84 28.44 -29.74 2.33
C ASN A 84 28.02 -31.21 2.17
N GLN A 85 26.97 -31.61 2.87
CA GLN A 85 26.34 -32.92 2.81
C GLN A 85 24.82 -32.77 2.68
N GLU A 86 24.10 -33.86 2.49
CA GLU A 86 22.64 -33.85 2.50
C GLU A 86 22.13 -33.47 3.90
N VAL A 87 21.13 -32.59 3.96
CA VAL A 87 20.57 -32.04 5.20
C VAL A 87 19.05 -32.04 5.10
N HIS A 88 18.37 -32.48 6.16
CA HIS A 88 16.92 -32.67 6.18
C HIS A 88 16.22 -31.67 7.09
N ASP A 89 14.92 -31.44 6.81
CA ASP A 89 14.05 -30.61 7.63
C ASP A 89 14.61 -29.18 7.86
N VAL A 90 15.31 -28.62 6.86
CA VAL A 90 15.84 -27.26 6.96
C VAL A 90 14.68 -26.28 7.02
N GLU A 91 14.67 -25.45 8.06
CA GLU A 91 13.59 -24.49 8.30
C GLU A 91 14.16 -23.18 8.82
N VAL A 92 13.58 -22.08 8.33
CA VAL A 92 13.88 -20.73 8.80
C VAL A 92 12.66 -20.20 9.54
N THR A 93 12.83 -19.84 10.80
CA THR A 93 11.74 -19.36 11.67
C THR A 93 12.08 -18.02 12.30
N ALA A 94 11.07 -17.20 12.58
CA ALA A 94 11.21 -15.93 13.29
C ALA A 94 10.59 -15.99 14.69
N ASN A 95 11.14 -15.18 15.60
CA ASN A 95 10.49 -14.83 16.86
C ASN A 95 9.84 -13.45 16.76
N ASP A 96 9.08 -13.08 17.80
CA ASP A 96 8.61 -11.70 17.95
C ASP A 96 9.79 -10.75 18.07
N PHE A 97 9.71 -9.61 17.40
CA PHE A 97 10.69 -8.55 17.56
C PHE A 97 10.21 -7.58 18.63
N THR A 98 11.09 -7.17 19.52
CA THR A 98 10.74 -6.28 20.64
C THR A 98 11.57 -5.00 20.62
N ASN A 99 10.95 -3.88 20.96
CA ASN A 99 11.67 -2.63 21.21
C ASN A 99 12.04 -2.46 22.70
N GLN A 100 12.77 -1.40 23.04
CA GLN A 100 13.22 -1.15 24.42
C GLN A 100 12.06 -0.92 25.42
N ALA A 101 10.92 -0.43 24.94
CA ALA A 101 9.71 -0.21 25.73
C ALA A 101 8.85 -1.49 25.87
N GLY A 102 9.30 -2.62 25.33
CA GLY A 102 8.57 -3.89 25.35
C GLY A 102 7.40 -3.97 24.36
N LYS A 103 7.30 -3.02 23.41
CA LYS A 103 6.36 -3.12 22.28
C LYS A 103 6.82 -4.23 21.34
N VAL A 104 5.85 -4.87 20.69
CA VAL A 104 6.07 -6.08 19.89
C VAL A 104 5.71 -5.82 18.43
N LEU A 105 6.64 -6.15 17.54
CA LEU A 105 6.36 -6.44 16.14
C LEU A 105 6.24 -7.96 16.04
N ALA A 106 5.01 -8.43 15.90
CA ALA A 106 4.68 -9.85 16.01
C ALA A 106 5.29 -10.66 14.87
N LYS A 107 5.74 -11.89 15.15
CA LYS A 107 6.36 -12.79 14.17
C LYS A 107 5.45 -13.13 12.98
N GLU A 108 4.13 -13.01 13.14
CA GLU A 108 3.14 -13.21 12.08
C GLU A 108 3.27 -12.16 10.96
N ASN A 109 3.95 -11.04 11.22
CA ASN A 109 4.30 -10.05 10.19
C ASN A 109 5.63 -10.37 9.47
N ILE A 110 6.28 -11.48 9.81
CA ILE A 110 7.54 -11.93 9.23
C ILE A 110 7.27 -13.18 8.40
N GLU A 111 7.15 -12.99 7.10
CA GLU A 111 6.90 -14.06 6.15
C GLU A 111 8.22 -14.60 5.62
N ILE A 112 8.35 -15.93 5.57
CA ILE A 112 9.57 -16.62 5.15
C ILE A 112 9.21 -17.70 4.13
N LYS A 113 9.74 -17.54 2.92
CA LYS A 113 9.47 -18.44 1.78
C LYS A 113 10.78 -18.86 1.11
N TRP A 114 10.87 -20.10 0.67
CA TRP A 114 11.99 -20.56 -0.13
C TRP A 114 11.92 -20.02 -1.55
N LEU A 115 13.06 -19.63 -2.10
CA LEU A 115 13.19 -19.37 -3.53
C LEU A 115 13.25 -20.70 -4.27
N LYS A 116 12.30 -20.91 -5.18
CA LYS A 116 12.29 -22.05 -6.10
C LYS A 116 13.10 -21.69 -7.35
N GLU A 117 13.93 -22.63 -7.75
CA GLU A 117 14.72 -22.52 -8.98
C GLU A 117 13.88 -22.88 -10.20
N VAL A 118 14.01 -22.09 -11.26
CA VAL A 118 13.43 -22.33 -12.58
C VAL A 118 14.55 -22.37 -13.60
N GLU A 119 14.47 -23.31 -14.54
CA GLU A 119 15.43 -23.44 -15.61
C GLU A 119 15.14 -22.44 -16.74
N ALA A 120 16.20 -21.86 -17.31
CA ALA A 120 16.11 -21.10 -18.54
C ALA A 120 17.47 -21.04 -19.24
N LYS A 121 17.47 -20.86 -20.55
CA LYS A 121 18.67 -20.50 -21.28
C LYS A 121 19.14 -19.10 -20.90
N GLU A 122 20.44 -18.98 -20.61
CA GLU A 122 21.07 -17.77 -20.09
C GLU A 122 21.18 -16.58 -21.07
N GLY A 123 20.85 -16.81 -22.34
CA GLY A 123 21.08 -15.88 -23.45
C GLY A 123 19.80 -15.48 -24.18
N ARG A 124 19.82 -14.27 -24.75
CA ARG A 124 18.73 -13.72 -25.56
C ARG A 124 18.40 -14.61 -26.75
N ASN A 125 17.11 -14.77 -27.04
CA ASN A 125 16.59 -15.61 -28.13
C ASN A 125 17.01 -17.08 -28.00
N ALA A 126 16.83 -17.65 -26.81
CA ALA A 126 17.20 -19.03 -26.48
C ALA A 126 18.68 -19.38 -26.80
N ALA A 127 19.59 -18.43 -26.55
CA ALA A 127 21.03 -18.62 -26.73
C ALA A 127 21.70 -19.14 -25.44
N GLY A 128 22.92 -19.69 -25.56
CA GLY A 128 23.67 -20.20 -24.41
C GLY A 128 23.15 -21.53 -23.85
N LYS A 129 23.50 -21.81 -22.60
CA LYS A 129 23.13 -23.04 -21.88
C LYS A 129 21.95 -22.81 -20.96
N VAL A 130 21.22 -23.89 -20.67
CA VAL A 130 20.21 -23.93 -19.61
C VAL A 130 20.90 -23.82 -18.26
N LYS A 131 20.37 -22.97 -17.39
CA LYS A 131 20.81 -22.71 -16.01
C LYS A 131 19.60 -22.58 -15.11
N LYS A 132 19.82 -22.75 -13.81
CA LYS A 132 18.81 -22.57 -12.77
C LYS A 132 18.87 -21.18 -12.16
N TYR A 133 17.71 -20.57 -11.98
CA TYR A 133 17.54 -19.24 -11.40
C TYR A 133 16.55 -19.29 -10.24
N PRO A 134 16.93 -18.88 -9.01
CA PRO A 134 16.03 -18.85 -7.84
C PRO A 134 15.07 -17.65 -7.92
N ASP A 135 14.18 -17.68 -8.89
CA ASP A 135 13.39 -16.51 -9.32
C ASP A 135 11.95 -16.52 -8.80
N VAL A 136 11.51 -17.60 -8.14
CA VAL A 136 10.13 -17.73 -7.63
C VAL A 136 10.12 -17.71 -6.11
N ILE A 137 9.46 -16.71 -5.50
CA ILE A 137 9.20 -16.69 -4.05
C ILE A 137 8.03 -17.64 -3.78
N HIS A 138 8.36 -18.89 -3.45
CA HIS A 138 7.43 -20.02 -3.49
C HIS A 138 6.77 -20.26 -2.12
N LYS A 139 7.00 -21.41 -1.49
CA LYS A 139 6.37 -21.82 -0.23
C LYS A 139 7.35 -21.76 0.94
N GLY A 140 6.79 -21.53 2.13
CA GLY A 140 7.53 -21.61 3.39
C GLY A 140 7.60 -23.03 3.94
N GLY A 141 8.13 -23.16 5.16
CA GLY A 141 8.22 -24.43 5.89
C GLY A 141 9.53 -25.18 5.68
N LYS A 142 9.52 -26.47 6.03
CA LYS A 142 10.68 -27.36 5.99
C LYS A 142 11.05 -27.78 4.57
N LYS A 143 12.35 -27.90 4.31
CA LYS A 143 12.90 -28.35 3.03
C LYS A 143 14.13 -29.22 3.24
N ASP A 144 14.22 -30.32 2.49
CA ASP A 144 15.45 -31.10 2.39
C ASP A 144 16.37 -30.47 1.33
N ILE A 145 17.67 -30.42 1.62
CA ILE A 145 18.69 -29.81 0.76
C ILE A 145 19.76 -30.83 0.45
N ALA A 146 20.04 -31.02 -0.84
CA ALA A 146 21.02 -31.98 -1.33
C ALA A 146 22.45 -31.61 -0.88
N ALA A 147 23.37 -32.57 -0.98
CA ALA A 147 24.79 -32.32 -0.70
C ALA A 147 25.40 -31.37 -1.73
N ASN A 148 26.20 -30.41 -1.25
CA ASN A 148 26.88 -29.40 -2.10
C ASN A 148 25.90 -28.56 -2.91
N ASP A 149 24.88 -28.06 -2.23
CA ASP A 149 23.83 -27.25 -2.82
C ASP A 149 23.70 -25.90 -2.11
N VAL A 150 23.01 -24.95 -2.75
CA VAL A 150 22.63 -23.67 -2.17
C VAL A 150 21.16 -23.41 -2.36
N GLN A 151 20.50 -22.97 -1.31
CA GLN A 151 19.10 -22.57 -1.31
C GLN A 151 18.98 -21.22 -0.62
N PHE A 152 17.92 -20.48 -0.96
CA PHE A 152 17.71 -19.13 -0.47
C PHE A 152 16.32 -19.01 0.14
N ALA A 153 16.23 -18.40 1.32
CA ALA A 153 14.95 -18.02 1.90
C ALA A 153 14.76 -16.51 1.75
N TRP A 154 13.66 -16.10 1.12
CA TRP A 154 13.18 -14.73 1.09
C TRP A 154 12.42 -14.42 2.38
N VAL A 155 12.72 -13.27 2.96
CA VAL A 155 12.10 -12.78 4.19
C VAL A 155 11.41 -11.46 3.90
N THR A 156 10.09 -11.42 4.08
CA THR A 156 9.30 -10.19 4.01
C THR A 156 8.88 -9.78 5.41
N ILE A 157 9.21 -8.55 5.81
CA ILE A 157 8.91 -8.00 7.14
C ILE A 157 7.91 -6.87 6.93
N LYS A 158 6.65 -7.12 7.27
CA LYS A 158 5.57 -6.12 7.20
C LYS A 158 5.55 -5.29 8.47
N VAL A 159 5.39 -3.98 8.34
CA VAL A 159 5.24 -3.05 9.47
C VAL A 159 3.83 -2.49 9.44
N PRO A 160 2.90 -3.05 10.26
CA PRO A 160 1.53 -2.57 10.34
C PRO A 160 1.45 -1.09 10.69
N GLU A 161 0.39 -0.41 10.21
CA GLU A 161 0.15 1.01 10.52
C GLU A 161 0.05 1.29 12.03
N THR A 162 -0.38 0.30 12.82
CA THR A 162 -0.55 0.43 14.28
C THR A 162 0.74 0.17 15.07
N THR A 163 1.87 -0.08 14.41
CA THR A 163 3.14 -0.36 15.08
C THR A 163 3.66 0.89 15.77
N ALA A 164 4.01 0.81 17.05
CA ALA A 164 4.63 1.94 17.74
C ALA A 164 6.03 2.24 17.14
N PRO A 165 6.44 3.50 16.97
CA PRO A 165 7.77 3.83 16.48
C PRO A 165 8.87 3.34 17.44
N GLY A 166 10.06 3.09 16.90
CA GLY A 166 11.22 2.69 17.68
C GLY A 166 12.06 1.59 17.03
N ILE A 167 13.08 1.14 17.76
CA ILE A 167 14.04 0.14 17.27
C ILE A 167 13.66 -1.24 17.80
N TYR A 168 13.15 -2.08 16.90
CA TYR A 168 12.77 -3.47 17.16
C TYR A 168 13.95 -4.39 16.89
N LYS A 169 14.18 -5.35 17.79
CA LYS A 169 15.21 -6.38 17.64
C LYS A 169 14.58 -7.76 17.76
N GLY A 170 15.02 -8.67 16.91
CA GLY A 170 14.69 -10.08 17.03
C GLY A 170 15.68 -10.97 16.30
N THR A 171 15.36 -12.26 16.23
CA THR A 171 16.27 -13.29 15.77
C THR A 171 15.53 -14.26 14.87
N LEU A 172 16.07 -14.45 13.66
CA LEU A 172 15.67 -15.54 12.79
C LEU A 172 16.58 -16.75 13.05
N LYS A 173 15.99 -17.94 13.09
CA LYS A 173 16.68 -19.20 13.36
C LYS A 173 16.64 -20.09 12.13
N VAL A 174 17.81 -20.60 11.72
CA VAL A 174 17.92 -21.64 10.69
C VAL A 174 18.26 -22.96 11.38
N SER A 175 17.31 -23.88 11.39
CA SER A 175 17.43 -25.22 11.98
C SER A 175 17.45 -26.29 10.89
N ALA A 176 18.02 -27.45 11.21
CA ALA A 176 17.92 -28.67 10.41
C ALA A 176 18.07 -29.90 11.31
N ALA A 177 17.71 -31.09 10.83
CA ALA A 177 17.79 -32.34 11.60
C ALA A 177 19.22 -32.69 12.03
N GLU A 178 20.21 -32.33 11.21
CA GLU A 178 21.64 -32.59 11.42
C GLU A 178 22.32 -31.55 12.32
N LEU A 179 21.60 -30.51 12.78
CA LEU A 179 22.16 -29.46 13.63
C LEU A 179 21.78 -29.66 15.10
N GLU A 180 22.78 -29.68 15.99
CA GLU A 180 22.53 -29.63 17.44
C GLU A 180 22.01 -28.27 17.90
N LYS A 181 22.43 -27.19 17.23
CA LYS A 181 22.00 -25.81 17.50
C LYS A 181 21.69 -25.09 16.19
N PRO A 182 20.61 -24.30 16.13
CA PRO A 182 20.29 -23.51 14.95
C PRO A 182 21.28 -22.36 14.77
N PHE A 183 21.42 -21.88 13.53
CA PHE A 183 22.06 -20.59 13.26
C PHE A 183 21.13 -19.48 13.72
N GLU A 184 21.65 -18.50 14.46
CA GLU A 184 20.90 -17.32 14.90
C GLU A 184 21.32 -16.07 14.11
N LEU A 185 20.38 -15.46 13.41
CA LEU A 185 20.57 -14.28 12.57
C LEU A 185 19.84 -13.09 13.20
N GLN A 186 20.57 -12.02 13.48
CA GLN A 186 20.07 -10.87 14.24
C GLN A 186 19.44 -9.82 13.34
N TYR A 187 18.19 -9.44 13.61
CA TYR A 187 17.48 -8.43 12.82
C TYR A 187 17.21 -7.20 13.69
N THR A 188 17.45 -6.01 13.12
CA THR A 188 17.13 -4.72 13.75
C THR A 188 16.33 -3.85 12.79
N ILE A 189 15.09 -3.52 13.17
CA ILE A 189 14.15 -2.74 12.35
C ILE A 189 13.85 -1.44 13.08
N GLU A 190 14.21 -0.32 12.46
CA GLU A 190 13.84 1.01 12.96
C GLU A 190 12.52 1.45 12.32
N VAL A 191 11.47 1.54 13.12
CA VAL A 191 10.14 1.98 12.68
C VAL A 191 10.02 3.47 12.94
N LEU A 192 9.79 4.25 11.88
CA LEU A 192 9.55 5.69 11.97
C LEU A 192 8.03 5.97 12.05
N ASN A 193 7.62 6.96 12.82
CA ASN A 193 6.23 7.42 12.93
C ASN A 193 5.81 8.30 11.74
N LEU A 194 6.11 7.84 10.54
CA LEU A 194 5.65 8.40 9.27
C LEU A 194 4.86 7.31 8.57
N LYS A 195 3.75 7.66 7.94
CA LYS A 195 2.94 6.71 7.18
C LYS A 195 3.46 6.60 5.76
N GLN A 196 3.74 5.37 5.31
CA GLN A 196 4.12 5.08 3.93
C GLN A 196 3.12 5.75 2.98
N PRO A 197 3.58 6.63 2.08
CA PRO A 197 2.70 7.24 1.09
C PRO A 197 2.09 6.19 0.16
N ALA A 198 0.94 6.54 -0.40
CA ALA A 198 0.25 5.71 -1.38
C ALA A 198 1.14 5.45 -2.61
N ALA A 199 0.97 4.31 -3.26
CA ALA A 199 1.87 3.83 -4.31
C ALA A 199 1.77 4.67 -5.60
N GLU A 200 0.62 5.32 -5.81
CA GLU A 200 0.28 6.22 -6.92
C GLU A 200 1.11 7.52 -6.93
N ALA A 201 2.03 7.70 -5.98
CA ALA A 201 3.04 8.75 -6.06
C ALA A 201 3.95 8.62 -7.28
N THR A 202 4.03 7.43 -7.89
CA THR A 202 4.73 7.13 -9.13
C THR A 202 3.78 6.38 -10.07
N GLU A 203 3.69 6.82 -11.32
CA GLU A 203 2.84 6.19 -12.33
C GLU A 203 3.42 4.81 -12.72
N ILE A 204 2.64 3.74 -12.57
CA ILE A 204 3.06 2.37 -12.88
C ILE A 204 2.16 1.78 -13.95
N GLN A 205 2.79 1.39 -15.06
CA GLN A 205 2.11 0.89 -16.25
C GLN A 205 2.68 -0.45 -16.66
N VAL A 206 2.02 -1.56 -16.32
CA VAL A 206 2.50 -2.91 -16.70
C VAL A 206 1.42 -3.68 -17.43
N TRP A 207 1.70 -4.10 -18.67
CA TRP A 207 0.67 -4.66 -19.55
C TRP A 207 0.28 -6.09 -19.17
N GLN A 208 -1.03 -6.34 -19.11
CA GLN A 208 -1.63 -7.64 -18.77
C GLN A 208 -1.95 -8.46 -20.02
N HIS A 209 -1.82 -9.78 -19.93
CA HIS A 209 -1.98 -10.74 -21.02
C HIS A 209 -3.03 -11.80 -20.67
N PRO A 210 -4.33 -11.44 -20.62
CA PRO A 210 -5.39 -12.34 -20.16
C PRO A 210 -5.44 -13.66 -20.95
N PHE A 211 -5.21 -13.63 -22.26
CA PHE A 211 -5.17 -14.86 -23.07
C PHE A 211 -4.03 -15.80 -22.67
N SER A 212 -2.88 -15.25 -22.25
CA SER A 212 -1.74 -16.02 -21.76
C SER A 212 -2.09 -16.77 -20.48
N VAL A 213 -2.75 -16.08 -19.53
CA VAL A 213 -3.18 -16.67 -18.26
C VAL A 213 -4.17 -17.81 -18.49
N ALA A 214 -5.24 -17.59 -19.27
CA ALA A 214 -6.18 -18.66 -19.63
C ALA A 214 -5.45 -19.88 -20.23
N ASN A 215 -4.62 -19.64 -21.24
CA ASN A 215 -4.00 -20.72 -21.99
C ASN A 215 -2.98 -21.50 -21.16
N TYR A 216 -2.27 -20.83 -20.24
CA TYR A 216 -1.43 -21.49 -19.26
C TYR A 216 -2.25 -22.49 -18.44
N TYR A 217 -3.31 -22.06 -17.76
CA TYR A 217 -4.08 -22.95 -16.87
C TYR A 217 -4.88 -24.03 -17.62
N LEU A 218 -5.26 -23.78 -18.88
CA LEU A 218 -5.87 -24.79 -19.75
C LEU A 218 -4.87 -25.80 -20.31
N GLY A 219 -3.57 -25.64 -20.08
CA GLY A 219 -2.54 -26.54 -20.59
C GLY A 219 -2.42 -26.51 -22.12
N LEU A 220 -2.81 -25.40 -22.77
CA LEU A 220 -2.70 -25.28 -24.22
C LEU A 220 -1.25 -25.08 -24.64
N GLY A 221 -0.89 -25.57 -25.82
CA GLY A 221 0.42 -25.31 -26.42
C GLY A 221 1.54 -26.29 -26.11
N GLU A 222 1.30 -27.41 -25.42
CA GLU A 222 2.31 -28.46 -25.15
C GLU A 222 3.21 -28.77 -26.36
N LYS A 223 2.63 -28.73 -27.57
CA LYS A 223 3.30 -29.01 -28.84
C LYS A 223 3.41 -27.77 -29.73
N ALA A 224 3.95 -26.69 -29.17
CA ALA A 224 4.24 -25.47 -29.90
C ALA A 224 5.14 -25.71 -31.13
N THR A 225 4.81 -25.03 -32.23
CA THR A 225 5.61 -25.06 -33.47
C THR A 225 6.32 -23.73 -33.64
N GLY A 226 7.64 -23.76 -33.86
CA GLY A 226 8.43 -22.53 -33.97
C GLY A 226 8.47 -21.71 -32.67
N GLY A 227 8.19 -22.33 -31.52
CA GLY A 227 8.17 -21.69 -30.21
C GLY A 227 6.89 -20.91 -29.88
N ILE A 228 5.81 -21.11 -30.64
CA ILE A 228 4.49 -20.52 -30.39
C ILE A 228 3.35 -21.52 -30.55
N THR A 229 2.21 -21.24 -29.92
CA THR A 229 0.98 -22.03 -30.05
C THR A 229 -0.17 -21.21 -30.63
N ASN A 230 -0.90 -21.78 -31.59
CA ASN A 230 -2.14 -21.20 -32.15
C ASN A 230 -3.39 -21.84 -31.52
N GLU A 231 -3.23 -22.64 -30.47
CA GLU A 231 -4.35 -23.23 -29.74
C GLU A 231 -5.13 -22.14 -29.03
N VAL A 232 -6.46 -22.23 -29.11
CA VAL A 232 -7.38 -21.26 -28.51
C VAL A 232 -8.57 -21.96 -27.89
N ARG A 233 -9.15 -21.36 -26.85
CA ARG A 233 -10.39 -21.81 -26.21
C ARG A 233 -11.42 -20.68 -26.14
N ASN A 234 -11.97 -20.30 -27.29
CA ASN A 234 -12.83 -19.11 -27.45
C ASN A 234 -13.99 -19.02 -26.46
N ASP A 235 -14.61 -20.13 -26.05
CA ASP A 235 -15.71 -20.13 -25.10
C ASP A 235 -15.27 -19.94 -23.63
N PHE A 236 -13.95 -19.86 -23.33
CA PHE A 236 -13.40 -19.69 -21.95
C PHE A 236 -13.02 -18.25 -21.69
N TYR A 237 -12.54 -17.56 -22.72
CA TYR A 237 -12.04 -16.22 -22.58
C TYR A 237 -13.14 -15.28 -22.06
N PHE A 238 -12.74 -14.48 -21.07
CA PHE A 238 -13.57 -13.49 -20.39
C PHE A 238 -14.86 -14.08 -19.80
N THR A 239 -14.77 -15.31 -19.27
CA THR A 239 -15.76 -15.89 -18.36
C THR A 239 -15.35 -15.63 -16.91
N GLU A 240 -16.26 -15.86 -15.96
CA GLU A 240 -15.92 -15.74 -14.53
C GLU A 240 -14.81 -16.73 -14.12
N GLU A 241 -14.85 -17.96 -14.67
CA GLU A 241 -13.80 -18.96 -14.45
C GLU A 241 -12.44 -18.43 -14.93
N HIS A 242 -12.39 -17.74 -16.07
CA HIS A 242 -11.15 -17.12 -16.52
C HIS A 242 -10.72 -15.97 -15.61
N PHE A 243 -11.64 -15.10 -15.18
CA PHE A 243 -11.31 -13.98 -14.30
C PHE A 243 -10.80 -14.43 -12.93
N ASN A 244 -11.35 -15.52 -12.38
CA ASN A 244 -10.87 -16.11 -11.11
C ASN A 244 -9.40 -16.56 -11.18
N LEU A 245 -8.86 -16.88 -12.35
CA LEU A 245 -7.46 -17.29 -12.53
C LEU A 245 -6.45 -16.13 -12.47
N MET A 246 -6.92 -14.88 -12.54
CA MET A 246 -6.06 -13.70 -12.54
C MET A 246 -6.48 -12.60 -11.57
N ARG A 247 -7.63 -12.74 -10.89
CA ARG A 247 -8.16 -11.73 -9.96
C ARG A 247 -7.13 -11.31 -8.91
N ASP A 248 -6.51 -12.27 -8.22
CA ASP A 248 -5.48 -12.01 -7.20
C ASP A 248 -4.28 -11.24 -7.77
N SER A 249 -3.82 -11.58 -8.98
CA SER A 249 -2.66 -10.91 -9.58
C SER A 249 -2.98 -9.51 -10.10
N ILE A 250 -4.23 -9.26 -10.52
CA ILE A 250 -4.69 -7.93 -10.91
C ILE A 250 -4.92 -7.05 -9.67
N GLU A 251 -5.46 -7.59 -8.58
CA GLU A 251 -5.55 -6.86 -7.32
C GLU A 251 -4.17 -6.51 -6.75
N GLU A 252 -3.17 -7.38 -6.93
CA GLU A 252 -1.78 -7.05 -6.60
C GLU A 252 -1.22 -5.93 -7.48
N TYR A 253 -1.56 -5.89 -8.78
CA TYR A 253 -1.17 -4.78 -9.64
C TYR A 253 -1.76 -3.44 -9.18
N VAL A 254 -2.99 -3.43 -8.68
CA VAL A 254 -3.61 -2.24 -8.05
C VAL A 254 -2.89 -1.88 -6.74
N SER A 255 -2.48 -2.86 -5.94
CA SER A 255 -1.81 -2.63 -4.65
C SER A 255 -0.51 -1.82 -4.76
N ILE A 256 0.12 -1.84 -5.94
CA ILE A 256 1.33 -1.08 -6.26
C ILE A 256 1.07 0.22 -7.05
N GLY A 257 -0.19 0.64 -7.18
CA GLY A 257 -0.60 1.84 -7.90
C GLY A 257 -0.74 1.66 -9.41
N GLY A 258 -0.90 0.43 -9.89
CA GLY A 258 -1.11 0.12 -11.30
C GLY A 258 -2.54 0.41 -11.75
N HIS A 259 -2.70 1.32 -12.72
CA HIS A 259 -4.01 1.77 -13.20
C HIS A 259 -4.22 1.71 -14.73
N ASP A 260 -3.27 1.13 -15.46
CA ASP A 260 -3.42 0.83 -16.89
C ASP A 260 -4.12 -0.51 -17.14
N ALA A 261 -5.08 -0.53 -18.08
CA ALA A 261 -5.69 -1.74 -18.61
C ALA A 261 -5.43 -1.85 -20.13
N VAL A 262 -4.62 -2.83 -20.54
CA VAL A 262 -4.33 -3.07 -21.96
C VAL A 262 -5.48 -3.82 -22.63
N ALA A 263 -5.92 -3.35 -23.79
CA ALA A 263 -6.99 -3.96 -24.57
C ALA A 263 -6.59 -4.09 -26.04
N ASN A 264 -6.63 -5.32 -26.56
CA ASN A 264 -6.29 -5.60 -27.96
C ASN A 264 -7.49 -5.29 -28.87
N ILE A 265 -7.44 -4.22 -29.65
CA ILE A 265 -8.54 -3.80 -30.55
C ILE A 265 -8.42 -4.36 -31.97
N VAL A 266 -7.30 -5.04 -32.27
CA VAL A 266 -7.03 -5.74 -33.53
C VAL A 266 -6.40 -7.10 -33.26
N GLU A 267 -6.49 -8.02 -34.22
CA GLU A 267 -5.99 -9.38 -34.07
C GLU A 267 -4.46 -9.42 -34.18
N GLU A 268 -3.77 -10.02 -33.21
CA GLU A 268 -2.32 -10.23 -33.25
C GLU A 268 -1.55 -8.93 -33.50
N ALA A 269 -1.84 -7.89 -32.70
CA ALA A 269 -1.27 -6.56 -32.85
C ALA A 269 0.29 -6.56 -32.83
N TRP A 270 0.89 -7.55 -32.15
CA TRP A 270 2.33 -7.78 -32.09
C TRP A 270 2.80 -9.04 -32.86
N ASN A 271 2.00 -9.52 -33.82
CA ASN A 271 2.36 -10.59 -34.76
C ASN A 271 2.93 -11.85 -34.07
N HIS A 272 2.23 -12.32 -33.05
CA HIS A 272 2.53 -13.54 -32.30
C HIS A 272 3.96 -13.55 -31.73
N GLN A 273 4.41 -12.39 -31.24
CA GLN A 273 5.70 -12.30 -30.57
C GLN A 273 5.75 -13.12 -29.28
N SER A 274 4.61 -13.27 -28.60
CA SER A 274 4.39 -14.02 -27.37
C SER A 274 4.22 -15.52 -27.63
N TYR A 275 4.40 -16.37 -26.61
CA TYR A 275 4.22 -17.82 -26.72
C TYR A 275 2.77 -18.19 -27.08
N TYR A 276 1.83 -17.56 -26.38
CA TYR A 276 0.40 -17.64 -26.64
C TYR A 276 -0.07 -16.50 -27.55
N ASN A 277 -1.23 -16.68 -28.19
CA ASN A 277 -1.85 -15.67 -29.06
C ASN A 277 -2.32 -14.44 -28.27
N ASP A 278 -2.22 -13.28 -28.91
CA ASP A 278 -2.76 -12.00 -28.48
C ASP A 278 -3.96 -11.65 -29.38
N LEU A 279 -5.10 -12.29 -29.10
CA LEU A 279 -6.32 -12.17 -29.90
C LEU A 279 -6.97 -10.79 -29.75
N SER A 280 -7.77 -10.39 -30.74
CA SER A 280 -8.55 -9.16 -30.65
C SER A 280 -9.73 -9.31 -29.68
N MET A 281 -9.90 -8.36 -28.78
CA MET A 281 -11.07 -8.21 -27.91
C MET A 281 -12.24 -7.52 -28.64
N VAL A 282 -11.99 -6.89 -29.80
CA VAL A 282 -13.04 -6.33 -30.67
C VAL A 282 -13.09 -7.12 -31.96
N LYS A 283 -14.23 -7.71 -32.32
CA LYS A 283 -14.33 -8.50 -33.56
C LYS A 283 -14.81 -7.63 -34.72
N TRP A 284 -13.99 -7.53 -35.76
CA TRP A 284 -14.26 -6.73 -36.95
C TRP A 284 -14.95 -7.58 -38.01
N THR A 285 -16.12 -7.13 -38.48
CA THR A 285 -16.87 -7.78 -39.55
C THR A 285 -17.18 -6.77 -40.66
N LYS A 286 -16.79 -7.12 -41.90
CA LYS A 286 -17.19 -6.39 -43.09
C LYS A 286 -18.46 -7.03 -43.66
N LYS A 287 -19.57 -6.29 -43.61
CA LYS A 287 -20.88 -6.72 -44.10
C LYS A 287 -20.92 -6.83 -45.61
N LYS A 288 -21.91 -7.57 -46.13
CA LYS A 288 -22.09 -7.80 -47.58
C LYS A 288 -22.34 -6.52 -48.40
N ASP A 289 -22.88 -5.48 -47.79
CA ASP A 289 -23.11 -4.16 -48.41
C ASP A 289 -21.89 -3.24 -48.32
N GLY A 290 -20.81 -3.68 -47.67
CA GLY A 290 -19.54 -2.97 -47.55
C GLY A 290 -19.40 -2.13 -46.28
N THR A 291 -20.41 -2.07 -45.41
CA THR A 291 -20.29 -1.41 -44.10
C THR A 291 -19.53 -2.28 -43.10
N TRP A 292 -19.13 -1.68 -41.98
CA TRP A 292 -18.46 -2.36 -40.88
C TRP A 292 -19.41 -2.59 -39.70
N ASP A 293 -19.08 -3.62 -38.92
CA ASP A 293 -19.76 -4.02 -37.69
C ASP A 293 -18.69 -4.50 -36.72
N PHE A 294 -18.76 -4.00 -35.49
CA PHE A 294 -17.77 -4.25 -34.45
C PHE A 294 -18.46 -4.86 -33.24
N ASN A 295 -17.97 -6.02 -32.79
CA ASN A 295 -18.47 -6.67 -31.59
C ASN A 295 -17.47 -6.44 -30.44
N TYR A 296 -17.95 -5.81 -29.37
CA TYR A 296 -17.19 -5.43 -28.19
C TYR A 296 -17.35 -6.41 -27.01
N ASP A 297 -17.97 -7.59 -27.19
CA ASP A 297 -18.34 -8.47 -26.06
C ASP A 297 -17.16 -8.87 -25.17
N TRP A 298 -15.99 -9.14 -25.76
CA TRP A 298 -14.78 -9.47 -24.99
C TRP A 298 -14.14 -8.22 -24.39
N TYR A 299 -14.10 -7.13 -25.14
CA TYR A 299 -13.62 -5.83 -24.66
C TYR A 299 -14.41 -5.38 -23.43
N ASP A 300 -15.74 -5.41 -23.50
CA ASP A 300 -16.61 -4.94 -22.41
C ASP A 300 -16.43 -5.77 -21.14
N LYS A 301 -16.35 -7.10 -21.28
CA LYS A 301 -16.14 -7.98 -20.12
C LYS A 301 -14.77 -7.75 -19.50
N TRP A 302 -13.74 -7.58 -20.31
CA TRP A 302 -12.40 -7.27 -19.84
C TRP A 302 -12.36 -5.94 -19.08
N ILE A 303 -12.90 -4.86 -19.64
CA ILE A 303 -12.90 -3.55 -18.98
C ILE A 303 -13.73 -3.57 -17.70
N ASN A 304 -14.89 -4.24 -17.69
CA ASN A 304 -15.67 -4.38 -16.46
C ASN A 304 -14.94 -5.18 -15.37
N PHE A 305 -14.19 -6.22 -15.73
CA PHE A 305 -13.34 -6.94 -14.77
C PHE A 305 -12.23 -6.04 -14.21
N MET A 306 -11.59 -5.23 -15.05
CA MET A 306 -10.58 -4.26 -14.61
C MET A 306 -11.17 -3.17 -13.70
N ILE A 307 -12.44 -2.78 -13.91
CA ILE A 307 -13.18 -1.90 -12.99
C ILE A 307 -13.48 -2.64 -11.67
N GLU A 308 -13.91 -3.89 -11.73
CA GLU A 308 -14.21 -4.72 -10.55
C GLU A 308 -12.99 -4.86 -9.63
N CYS A 309 -11.82 -5.12 -10.19
CA CYS A 309 -10.56 -5.21 -9.44
C CYS A 309 -10.01 -3.85 -8.99
N GLY A 310 -10.59 -2.73 -9.42
CA GLY A 310 -10.15 -1.38 -9.04
C GLY A 310 -8.97 -0.82 -9.85
N VAL A 311 -8.59 -1.46 -10.95
CA VAL A 311 -7.59 -0.88 -11.87
C VAL A 311 -8.15 0.40 -12.50
N LEU A 312 -9.43 0.37 -12.86
CA LEU A 312 -10.13 1.49 -13.49
C LEU A 312 -11.28 1.99 -12.61
N ASP A 313 -11.47 3.31 -12.52
CA ASP A 313 -12.69 3.93 -11.99
C ASP A 313 -13.08 5.10 -12.91
N PRO A 314 -13.81 4.82 -14.00
CA PRO A 314 -14.21 5.84 -14.97
C PRO A 314 -15.02 6.98 -14.35
N ALA A 315 -15.80 6.70 -13.29
CA ALA A 315 -16.64 7.70 -12.64
C ALA A 315 -15.83 8.77 -11.89
N ASN A 316 -14.63 8.41 -11.44
CA ASN A 316 -13.69 9.32 -10.77
C ASN A 316 -12.47 9.66 -11.65
N GLY A 317 -12.43 9.18 -12.89
CA GLY A 317 -11.33 9.42 -13.84
C GLY A 317 -10.03 8.71 -13.45
N ILE A 318 -10.10 7.58 -12.76
CA ILE A 318 -8.93 6.77 -12.39
C ILE A 318 -8.66 5.73 -13.49
N GLY A 319 -7.39 5.65 -13.87
CA GLY A 319 -6.87 4.64 -14.78
C GLY A 319 -7.03 4.97 -16.26
N GLN A 320 -6.41 4.13 -17.09
CA GLN A 320 -6.26 4.34 -18.52
C GLN A 320 -6.51 3.03 -19.27
N ILE A 321 -7.44 3.03 -20.22
CA ILE A 321 -7.66 1.91 -21.14
C ILE A 321 -6.74 2.10 -22.35
N LYS A 322 -5.73 1.26 -22.48
CA LYS A 322 -4.71 1.33 -23.54
C LYS A 322 -5.08 0.42 -24.71
N CYS A 323 -5.66 0.98 -25.77
CA CYS A 323 -6.21 0.22 -26.90
C CYS A 323 -5.15 -0.04 -27.98
N TYR A 324 -4.56 -1.24 -27.98
CA TYR A 324 -3.51 -1.64 -28.92
C TYR A 324 -4.07 -2.39 -30.15
N SER A 325 -3.78 -1.96 -31.38
CA SER A 325 -3.17 -0.68 -31.77
C SER A 325 -3.66 -0.22 -33.14
N ILE A 326 -3.63 1.10 -33.35
CA ILE A 326 -3.87 1.75 -34.65
C ILE A 326 -2.73 1.51 -35.67
N VAL A 327 -1.54 1.15 -35.18
CA VAL A 327 -0.34 0.84 -35.99
C VAL A 327 0.23 -0.55 -35.62
N PRO A 328 -0.56 -1.63 -35.80
CA PRO A 328 -0.12 -2.98 -35.47
C PRO A 328 1.05 -3.41 -36.35
N TRP A 329 1.69 -4.52 -36.01
CA TRP A 329 2.79 -5.06 -36.80
C TRP A 329 2.38 -5.26 -38.28
N ASN A 330 3.22 -4.78 -39.20
CA ASN A 330 2.95 -4.75 -40.65
C ASN A 330 1.66 -4.00 -41.06
N ASN A 331 1.10 -3.15 -40.18
CA ASN A 331 -0.18 -2.47 -40.37
C ASN A 331 -1.30 -3.44 -40.77
N GLN A 332 -1.20 -4.69 -40.33
CA GLN A 332 -2.10 -5.77 -40.72
C GLN A 332 -3.36 -5.74 -39.87
N ILE A 333 -4.52 -5.74 -40.53
CA ILE A 333 -5.83 -5.86 -39.90
C ILE A 333 -6.47 -7.15 -40.37
N ALA A 334 -6.93 -7.96 -39.43
CA ALA A 334 -7.74 -9.14 -39.69
C ALA A 334 -9.21 -8.85 -39.42
N TYR A 335 -10.09 -9.24 -40.33
CA TYR A 335 -11.54 -9.09 -40.18
C TYR A 335 -12.30 -10.23 -40.87
N PHE A 336 -13.52 -10.51 -40.41
CA PHE A 336 -14.42 -11.44 -41.09
C PHE A 336 -15.13 -10.75 -42.26
N ASP A 337 -14.95 -11.25 -43.48
CA ASP A 337 -15.63 -10.74 -44.67
C ASP A 337 -16.86 -11.60 -44.95
N GLU A 338 -18.07 -11.07 -44.72
CA GLU A 338 -19.33 -11.80 -44.90
C GLU A 338 -19.61 -12.15 -46.36
N ALA A 339 -19.11 -11.33 -47.30
CA ALA A 339 -19.28 -11.62 -48.73
C ALA A 339 -18.40 -12.81 -49.16
N LYS A 340 -17.22 -12.97 -48.55
CA LYS A 340 -16.30 -14.09 -48.80
C LYS A 340 -16.52 -15.29 -47.86
N GLY A 341 -17.24 -15.11 -46.76
CA GLY A 341 -17.49 -16.13 -45.74
C GLY A 341 -16.23 -16.60 -45.00
N LYS A 342 -15.21 -15.74 -44.85
CA LYS A 342 -13.93 -16.08 -44.21
C LYS A 342 -13.23 -14.87 -43.63
N THR A 343 -12.28 -15.11 -42.74
CA THR A 343 -11.33 -14.10 -42.27
C THR A 343 -10.39 -13.68 -43.41
N VAL A 344 -10.20 -12.37 -43.56
CA VAL A 344 -9.27 -11.72 -44.48
C VAL A 344 -8.25 -10.94 -43.66
N LYS A 345 -7.01 -10.88 -44.15
CA LYS A 345 -5.92 -10.09 -43.58
C LYS A 345 -5.41 -9.12 -44.64
N GLU A 346 -5.40 -7.84 -44.35
CA GLU A 346 -4.95 -6.78 -45.27
C GLU A 346 -4.01 -5.82 -44.54
N SER A 347 -3.02 -5.30 -45.27
CA SER A 347 -2.05 -4.32 -44.78
C SER A 347 -2.15 -3.07 -45.64
N HIS A 348 -2.32 -1.91 -45.00
CA HIS A 348 -2.40 -0.61 -45.67
C HIS A 348 -1.53 0.41 -44.95
N GLU A 349 -0.89 1.30 -45.71
CA GLU A 349 -0.01 2.32 -45.14
C GLU A 349 -0.81 3.38 -44.36
N PRO A 350 -0.39 3.77 -43.15
CA PRO A 350 -1.02 4.83 -42.38
C PRO A 350 -1.18 6.12 -43.19
N GLY A 351 -2.39 6.68 -43.18
CA GLY A 351 -2.74 7.87 -43.95
C GLY A 351 -3.23 7.63 -45.39
N SER A 352 -3.08 6.42 -45.95
CA SER A 352 -3.67 6.06 -47.24
C SER A 352 -5.20 6.07 -47.21
N ALA A 353 -5.85 6.17 -48.38
CA ALA A 353 -7.31 6.20 -48.46
C ALA A 353 -7.94 4.89 -47.98
N GLU A 354 -7.30 3.76 -48.30
CA GLU A 354 -7.72 2.42 -47.90
C GLU A 354 -7.58 2.22 -46.38
N TRP A 355 -6.47 2.67 -45.80
CA TRP A 355 -6.27 2.64 -44.35
C TRP A 355 -7.31 3.50 -43.61
N LYS A 356 -7.56 4.72 -44.08
CA LYS A 356 -8.59 5.61 -43.50
C LYS A 356 -9.99 5.00 -43.60
N ALA A 357 -10.30 4.35 -44.71
CA ALA A 357 -11.60 3.70 -44.93
C ALA A 357 -11.86 2.49 -44.00
N MET A 358 -10.82 1.97 -43.33
CA MET A 358 -10.97 0.96 -42.29
C MET A 358 -11.04 1.57 -40.89
N TRP A 359 -10.13 2.52 -40.59
CA TRP A 359 -10.02 3.09 -39.25
C TRP A 359 -11.09 4.11 -38.91
N GLN A 360 -11.57 4.90 -39.88
CA GLN A 360 -12.58 5.92 -39.62
C GLN A 360 -13.88 5.32 -39.09
N PRO A 361 -14.49 4.32 -39.76
CA PRO A 361 -15.73 3.72 -39.25
C PRO A 361 -15.55 3.06 -37.89
N PHE A 362 -14.38 2.45 -37.64
CA PHE A 362 -14.08 1.85 -36.34
C PHE A 362 -13.98 2.90 -35.23
N LEU A 363 -13.21 3.97 -35.43
CA LEU A 363 -13.05 5.00 -34.40
C LEU A 363 -14.35 5.75 -34.14
N GLU A 364 -15.18 5.97 -35.16
CA GLU A 364 -16.51 6.60 -35.00
C GLU A 364 -17.46 5.69 -34.18
N ASP A 365 -17.51 4.39 -34.47
CA ASP A 365 -18.32 3.43 -33.71
C ASP A 365 -17.79 3.27 -32.28
N PHE A 366 -16.47 3.11 -32.14
CA PHE A 366 -15.83 2.92 -30.85
C PHE A 366 -15.98 4.16 -29.96
N LEU A 367 -15.89 5.37 -30.51
CA LEU A 367 -16.17 6.62 -29.79
C LEU A 367 -17.58 6.61 -29.19
N LYS A 368 -18.56 6.23 -30.01
CA LYS A 368 -19.95 6.11 -29.58
C LYS A 368 -20.10 5.07 -28.47
N HIS A 369 -19.55 3.88 -28.67
CA HIS A 369 -19.57 2.79 -27.68
C HIS A 369 -18.93 3.21 -26.35
N SER A 370 -17.72 3.80 -26.38
CA SER A 370 -17.03 4.30 -25.20
C SER A 370 -17.81 5.39 -24.47
N LYS A 371 -18.56 6.26 -25.18
CA LYS A 371 -19.46 7.25 -24.55
C LYS A 371 -20.67 6.58 -23.92
N GLU A 372 -21.28 5.60 -24.58
CA GLU A 372 -22.43 4.84 -24.04
C GLU A 372 -22.06 4.08 -22.75
N MET A 373 -20.84 3.53 -22.70
CA MET A 373 -20.31 2.85 -21.51
C MET A 373 -19.78 3.78 -20.43
N GLY A 374 -19.56 5.07 -20.74
CA GLY A 374 -18.97 6.05 -19.82
C GLY A 374 -17.45 5.91 -19.64
N TRP A 375 -16.76 5.33 -20.63
CA TRP A 375 -15.31 5.05 -20.60
C TRP A 375 -14.48 6.00 -21.46
N PHE A 376 -15.12 6.85 -22.27
CA PHE A 376 -14.46 7.73 -23.22
C PHE A 376 -13.29 8.53 -22.61
N GLU A 377 -13.50 9.16 -21.45
CA GLU A 377 -12.51 10.01 -20.79
C GLU A 377 -11.23 9.29 -20.37
N ILE A 378 -11.28 7.97 -20.21
CA ILE A 378 -10.10 7.18 -19.80
C ILE A 378 -9.60 6.28 -20.94
N THR A 379 -10.15 6.41 -22.16
CA THR A 379 -9.77 5.55 -23.28
C THR A 379 -8.69 6.21 -24.13
N TYR A 380 -7.59 5.48 -24.33
CA TYR A 380 -6.43 5.90 -25.11
C TYR A 380 -6.29 4.98 -26.32
N ILE A 381 -6.17 5.56 -27.53
CA ILE A 381 -5.75 4.81 -28.71
C ILE A 381 -4.24 4.71 -28.68
N SER A 382 -3.74 3.48 -28.53
CA SER A 382 -2.32 3.24 -28.37
C SER A 382 -1.62 3.05 -29.71
N MET A 383 -0.47 3.72 -29.85
CA MET A 383 0.52 3.50 -30.88
C MET A 383 1.72 2.72 -30.31
N ASP A 384 2.66 2.40 -31.18
CA ASP A 384 3.85 1.63 -30.86
C ASP A 384 5.06 2.24 -31.59
N GLU A 385 6.27 1.77 -31.27
CA GLU A 385 7.54 2.25 -31.82
C GLU A 385 7.59 2.19 -33.37
N ARG A 386 7.12 3.25 -34.05
CA ARG A 386 7.15 3.41 -35.51
C ARG A 386 7.81 4.73 -35.90
N GLY A 387 8.12 4.86 -37.18
CA GLY A 387 8.61 6.13 -37.74
C GLY A 387 7.53 7.21 -37.73
N LEU A 388 7.96 8.48 -37.68
CA LEU A 388 7.04 9.63 -37.69
C LEU A 388 6.14 9.68 -38.95
N ASP A 389 6.56 9.04 -40.04
CA ASP A 389 5.79 8.84 -41.26
C ASP A 389 4.54 7.98 -41.05
N GLN A 390 4.54 7.12 -40.03
CA GLN A 390 3.38 6.31 -39.62
C GLN A 390 2.64 6.91 -38.42
N LEU A 391 3.39 7.45 -37.44
CA LEU A 391 2.79 8.01 -36.23
C LEU A 391 1.99 9.29 -36.49
N LYS A 392 2.50 10.21 -37.35
CA LYS A 392 1.77 11.45 -37.64
C LYS A 392 0.40 11.19 -38.30
N PRO A 393 0.30 10.35 -39.35
CA PRO A 393 -1.02 10.00 -39.90
C PRO A 393 -1.94 9.30 -38.90
N ALA A 394 -1.40 8.51 -37.96
CA ALA A 394 -2.22 7.88 -36.92
C ALA A 394 -2.79 8.92 -35.95
N VAL A 395 -1.97 9.86 -35.47
CA VAL A 395 -2.44 10.99 -34.65
C VAL A 395 -3.46 11.84 -35.40
N ASP A 396 -3.17 12.21 -36.66
CA ASP A 396 -4.10 12.98 -37.50
C ASP A 396 -5.45 12.25 -37.69
N MET A 397 -5.43 10.92 -37.76
CA MET A 397 -6.64 10.11 -37.89
C MET A 397 -7.47 10.14 -36.60
N ILE A 398 -6.83 9.95 -35.44
CA ILE A 398 -7.50 9.98 -34.14
C ILE A 398 -8.14 11.34 -33.91
N GLU A 399 -7.38 12.42 -34.11
CA GLU A 399 -7.88 13.80 -33.95
C GLU A 399 -8.98 14.18 -34.95
N SER A 400 -9.06 13.49 -36.10
CA SER A 400 -10.12 13.75 -37.09
C SER A 400 -11.48 13.20 -36.68
N VAL A 401 -11.52 12.22 -35.77
CA VAL A 401 -12.75 11.60 -35.28
C VAL A 401 -13.08 12.21 -33.92
N THR A 402 -14.08 13.08 -33.92
CA THR A 402 -14.47 13.87 -32.75
C THR A 402 -15.93 13.65 -32.40
N ASP A 403 -16.26 13.90 -31.14
CA ASP A 403 -17.64 13.99 -30.69
C ASP A 403 -18.29 15.34 -31.03
N GLU A 404 -19.51 15.55 -30.56
CA GLU A 404 -20.27 16.78 -30.85
C GLU A 404 -19.62 18.06 -30.29
N GLU A 405 -18.74 17.93 -29.30
CA GLU A 405 -18.02 19.02 -28.64
C GLU A 405 -16.61 19.23 -29.24
N GLY A 406 -16.20 18.37 -30.17
CA GLY A 406 -14.87 18.41 -30.80
C GLY A 406 -13.81 17.63 -30.03
N ASN A 407 -14.18 16.82 -29.04
CA ASN A 407 -13.25 15.99 -28.28
C ASN A 407 -12.95 14.70 -29.07
N HIS A 408 -11.68 14.31 -29.12
CA HIS A 408 -11.23 13.03 -29.68
C HIS A 408 -10.72 12.11 -28.57
N PHE A 409 -10.47 10.84 -28.90
CA PHE A 409 -9.81 9.92 -27.97
C PHE A 409 -8.43 10.43 -27.56
N LYS A 410 -8.05 10.16 -26.31
CA LYS A 410 -6.67 10.36 -25.86
C LYS A 410 -5.71 9.43 -26.61
N ILE A 411 -4.43 9.76 -26.64
CA ILE A 411 -3.41 9.03 -27.40
C ILE A 411 -2.29 8.57 -26.46
N SER A 412 -1.91 7.30 -26.57
CA SER A 412 -0.77 6.72 -25.84
C SER A 412 0.28 6.21 -26.82
N SER A 413 1.57 6.30 -26.51
CA SER A 413 2.61 5.69 -27.36
C SER A 413 3.90 5.36 -26.61
N ALA A 414 4.43 4.16 -26.84
CA ALA A 414 5.85 3.92 -26.70
C ALA A 414 6.60 4.64 -27.84
N LEU A 415 7.68 5.35 -27.54
CA LEU A 415 8.43 6.14 -28.52
C LEU A 415 9.94 5.88 -28.47
N ASN A 416 10.53 5.78 -29.66
CA ASN A 416 11.98 5.82 -29.83
C ASN A 416 12.48 7.28 -29.80
N TYR A 417 12.47 7.88 -28.62
CA TYR A 417 12.87 9.28 -28.43
C TYR A 417 14.28 9.55 -28.97
N GLN A 418 14.38 10.58 -29.81
CA GLN A 418 15.62 11.28 -30.10
C GLN A 418 15.36 12.73 -29.74
N SER A 419 16.10 13.27 -28.75
CA SER A 419 15.99 14.66 -28.25
C SER A 419 15.57 15.62 -29.36
N PRO A 420 14.29 16.05 -29.39
CA PRO A 420 13.80 16.84 -30.50
C PRO A 420 14.13 18.31 -30.24
N ASP A 421 14.38 19.05 -31.32
CA ASP A 421 14.51 20.50 -31.25
C ASP A 421 13.18 21.19 -30.83
N THR A 422 12.05 20.47 -30.85
CA THR A 422 10.69 20.95 -30.55
C THR A 422 9.79 19.86 -29.94
N TYR A 423 8.86 20.24 -29.04
CA TYR A 423 7.90 19.31 -28.41
C TYR A 423 6.55 19.15 -29.14
N GLU A 424 6.34 19.83 -30.28
CA GLU A 424 5.04 19.91 -30.97
C GLU A 424 4.36 18.57 -31.23
N PHE A 425 5.12 17.53 -31.57
CA PHE A 425 4.54 16.21 -31.82
C PHE A 425 4.18 15.48 -30.53
N THR A 426 5.03 15.54 -29.51
CA THR A 426 4.77 14.89 -28.23
C THR A 426 3.61 15.56 -27.49
N ASP A 427 3.41 16.87 -27.65
CA ASP A 427 2.32 17.61 -27.02
C ASP A 427 0.92 17.17 -27.50
N ARG A 428 0.84 16.48 -28.63
CA ARG A 428 -0.39 15.86 -29.17
C ARG A 428 -0.67 14.46 -28.62
N ILE A 429 0.21 13.94 -27.77
CA ILE A 429 0.11 12.58 -27.21
C ILE A 429 -0.02 12.70 -25.70
N ASP A 430 -1.16 12.28 -25.16
CA ASP A 430 -1.52 12.37 -23.75
C ASP A 430 -0.58 11.58 -22.84
N ASP A 431 -0.15 10.41 -23.30
CA ASP A 431 0.78 9.55 -22.55
C ASP A 431 1.90 9.01 -23.45
N ILE A 432 3.15 9.28 -23.08
CA ILE A 432 4.31 8.74 -23.77
C ILE A 432 5.17 7.93 -22.81
N SER A 433 5.74 6.85 -23.34
CA SER A 433 6.80 6.12 -22.66
C SER A 433 8.06 6.07 -23.52
N ILE A 434 9.22 6.32 -22.91
CA ILE A 434 10.51 6.37 -23.61
C ILE A 434 11.42 5.23 -23.16
N ASN A 435 11.97 4.48 -24.12
CA ASN A 435 12.89 3.37 -23.83
C ASN A 435 14.19 3.87 -23.18
N LEU A 436 14.66 3.20 -22.13
CA LEU A 436 15.90 3.53 -21.44
C LEU A 436 17.12 3.60 -22.37
N GLY A 437 17.24 2.68 -23.34
CA GLY A 437 18.31 2.65 -24.34
C GLY A 437 18.33 3.84 -25.31
N ASN A 438 17.18 4.52 -25.47
CA ASN A 438 17.03 5.69 -26.33
C ASN A 438 17.33 7.01 -25.61
N ILE A 439 17.27 7.04 -24.27
CA ILE A 439 17.64 8.20 -23.46
C ILE A 439 19.16 8.39 -23.48
N LYS A 440 19.63 9.41 -24.21
CA LYS A 440 21.07 9.74 -24.36
C LYS A 440 21.60 10.66 -23.27
N GLN A 441 20.79 11.61 -22.84
CA GLN A 441 21.09 12.54 -21.74
C GLN A 441 19.88 12.59 -20.80
N ALA A 442 20.13 12.49 -19.50
CA ALA A 442 19.06 12.57 -18.51
C ALA A 442 18.40 13.96 -18.48
N GLU A 443 19.20 15.03 -18.65
CA GLU A 443 18.72 16.42 -18.65
C GLU A 443 17.70 16.69 -19.77
N ASP A 444 17.90 16.12 -20.97
CA ASP A 444 16.94 16.24 -22.08
C ASP A 444 15.59 15.58 -21.74
N MET A 445 15.63 14.45 -21.02
CA MET A 445 14.43 13.74 -20.59
C MET A 445 13.74 14.47 -19.43
N GLU A 446 14.50 15.04 -18.51
CA GLU A 446 13.99 15.88 -17.42
C GLU A 446 13.26 17.10 -17.97
N GLN A 447 13.84 17.78 -18.97
CA GLN A 447 13.21 18.93 -19.62
C GLN A 447 11.91 18.57 -20.35
N LEU A 448 11.90 17.44 -21.08
CA LEU A 448 10.69 16.93 -21.71
C LEU A 448 9.60 16.63 -20.66
N SER A 449 9.95 15.91 -19.60
CA SER A 449 9.01 15.51 -18.56
C SER A 449 8.44 16.73 -17.84
N ALA A 450 9.27 17.70 -17.48
CA ALA A 450 8.82 18.95 -16.85
C ALA A 450 7.91 19.79 -17.77
N HIS A 451 8.21 19.85 -19.07
CA HIS A 451 7.35 20.51 -20.06
C HIS A 451 5.98 19.84 -20.15
N ARG A 452 5.95 18.51 -20.25
CA ARG A 452 4.72 17.71 -20.36
C ARG A 452 3.88 17.75 -19.08
N GLN A 453 4.50 17.68 -17.90
CA GLN A 453 3.82 17.86 -16.62
C GLN A 453 3.13 19.24 -16.52
N ALA A 454 3.75 20.31 -17.05
CA ALA A 454 3.12 21.63 -17.08
C ALA A 454 1.88 21.70 -17.99
N LEU A 455 1.75 20.77 -18.94
CA LEU A 455 0.58 20.59 -19.80
C LEU A 455 -0.43 19.57 -19.24
N GLY A 456 -0.10 18.89 -18.14
CA GLY A 456 -0.93 17.80 -17.59
C GLY A 456 -0.86 16.51 -18.39
N LEU A 457 0.23 16.27 -19.13
CA LEU A 457 0.46 15.08 -19.93
C LEU A 457 1.41 14.11 -19.21
N THR A 458 1.17 12.80 -19.36
CA THR A 458 1.93 11.74 -18.70
C THR A 458 3.21 11.41 -19.48
N THR A 459 4.31 11.22 -18.76
CA THR A 459 5.60 10.80 -19.30
C THR A 459 6.18 9.70 -18.43
N THR A 460 6.35 8.51 -18.99
CA THR A 460 7.04 7.39 -18.33
C THR A 460 8.33 7.02 -19.07
N MET A 461 9.16 6.21 -18.43
CA MET A 461 10.24 5.48 -19.09
C MET A 461 9.94 3.98 -19.08
N TYR A 462 10.49 3.19 -20.01
CA TYR A 462 10.39 1.74 -19.96
C TYR A 462 11.73 1.04 -20.24
N THR A 463 11.83 -0.19 -19.76
CA THR A 463 12.88 -1.14 -20.12
C THR A 463 12.27 -2.37 -20.80
N CYS A 464 12.98 -2.93 -21.78
CA CYS A 464 12.59 -4.16 -22.46
C CYS A 464 13.83 -5.00 -22.81
N THR A 465 13.64 -6.05 -23.61
CA THR A 465 14.74 -6.82 -24.22
C THR A 465 15.88 -5.94 -24.72
N GLY A 466 17.12 -6.27 -24.34
CA GLY A 466 18.32 -5.51 -24.74
C GLY A 466 18.65 -4.27 -23.91
N ASP A 467 17.89 -3.93 -22.86
CA ASP A 467 18.21 -2.86 -21.91
C ASP A 467 18.97 -3.37 -20.68
N TYR A 468 19.74 -2.46 -20.07
CA TYR A 468 20.37 -2.65 -18.78
C TYR A 468 20.46 -1.30 -18.05
N PRO A 469 20.06 -1.21 -16.77
CA PRO A 469 19.35 -2.23 -15.96
C PRO A 469 17.98 -2.61 -16.55
N SER A 470 17.46 -3.79 -16.19
CA SER A 470 16.17 -4.31 -16.69
C SER A 470 15.68 -5.52 -15.87
N ASN A 471 14.50 -6.03 -16.19
CA ASN A 471 13.79 -7.09 -15.48
C ASN A 471 13.88 -8.46 -16.20
N PHE A 472 14.97 -9.20 -16.01
CA PHE A 472 15.16 -10.55 -16.57
C PHE A 472 15.50 -11.54 -15.46
N MET A 473 15.27 -12.84 -15.65
CA MET A 473 15.71 -13.90 -14.72
C MET A 473 17.23 -13.85 -14.44
N ILE A 474 18.00 -13.30 -15.38
CA ILE A 474 19.46 -13.12 -15.29
C ILE A 474 19.88 -11.79 -14.65
N SER A 475 18.94 -10.87 -14.43
CA SER A 475 19.20 -9.56 -13.81
C SER A 475 19.43 -9.72 -12.31
N ASP A 476 20.21 -8.82 -11.74
CA ASP A 476 20.17 -8.65 -10.28
C ASP A 476 18.76 -8.14 -9.91
N PRO A 477 18.10 -8.65 -8.85
CA PRO A 477 16.84 -8.08 -8.38
C PRO A 477 16.91 -6.56 -8.17
N GLY A 478 18.06 -6.05 -7.74
CA GLY A 478 18.31 -4.62 -7.53
C GLY A 478 18.32 -3.77 -8.80
N ASP A 479 18.40 -4.37 -9.99
CA ASP A 479 18.24 -3.66 -11.26
C ASP A 479 16.84 -3.03 -11.35
N ASN A 480 15.80 -3.75 -10.91
CA ASN A 480 14.42 -3.25 -10.86
C ASN A 480 14.21 -2.15 -9.81
N TYR A 481 14.94 -2.24 -8.70
CA TYR A 481 14.95 -1.19 -7.68
C TYR A 481 15.55 0.11 -8.23
N TRP A 482 16.60 0.00 -9.04
CA TRP A 482 17.23 1.13 -9.69
C TRP A 482 16.35 1.75 -10.78
N ASP A 483 15.66 0.95 -11.59
CA ASP A 483 14.75 1.44 -12.64
C ASP A 483 13.73 2.44 -12.07
N ILE A 484 13.13 2.12 -10.92
CA ILE A 484 12.18 3.03 -10.28
C ILE A 484 12.86 4.27 -9.71
N TRP A 485 14.00 4.15 -9.03
CA TRP A 485 14.74 5.33 -8.56
C TRP A 485 15.18 6.26 -9.70
N TYR A 486 15.48 5.70 -10.86
CA TYR A 486 15.95 6.48 -12.00
C TYR A 486 14.85 7.38 -12.60
N THR A 487 13.57 7.09 -12.36
CA THR A 487 12.45 7.98 -12.71
C THR A 487 12.62 9.38 -12.11
N MET A 488 13.12 9.47 -10.87
CA MET A 488 13.43 10.75 -10.20
C MET A 488 14.53 11.53 -10.91
N THR A 489 15.53 10.83 -11.48
CA THR A 489 16.62 11.46 -12.25
C THR A 489 16.15 11.93 -13.63
N LEU A 490 15.18 11.24 -14.22
CA LEU A 490 14.59 11.60 -15.50
C LEU A 490 13.43 12.59 -15.39
N GLY A 491 12.97 12.88 -14.17
CA GLY A 491 11.79 13.72 -13.92
C GLY A 491 10.47 13.12 -14.42
N THR A 492 10.44 11.83 -14.79
CA THR A 492 9.25 11.18 -15.33
C THR A 492 8.19 10.99 -14.25
N ASP A 493 6.92 10.87 -14.67
CA ASP A 493 5.81 10.56 -13.78
C ASP A 493 5.93 9.14 -13.21
N GLY A 494 6.51 8.23 -14.00
CA GLY A 494 6.91 6.92 -13.51
C GLY A 494 7.51 5.99 -14.56
N TYR A 495 7.07 4.73 -14.55
CA TYR A 495 7.70 3.62 -15.23
C TYR A 495 6.65 2.72 -15.92
N MET A 496 6.95 2.31 -17.14
CA MET A 496 6.16 1.35 -17.92
C MET A 496 6.96 0.07 -18.20
N ARG A 497 6.27 -1.07 -18.30
CA ARG A 497 6.83 -2.31 -18.83
C ARG A 497 5.79 -3.13 -19.59
N TRP A 498 6.25 -3.80 -20.63
CA TRP A 498 5.36 -4.45 -21.58
C TRP A 498 4.72 -5.75 -21.09
N ALA A 499 5.10 -6.31 -19.93
CA ALA A 499 4.56 -7.61 -19.53
C ALA A 499 4.54 -7.87 -18.02
N TRP A 500 3.31 -8.09 -17.52
CA TRP A 500 2.98 -8.56 -16.17
C TRP A 500 3.05 -10.09 -16.09
N ASP A 501 2.35 -10.76 -17.00
CA ASP A 501 1.92 -12.17 -16.93
C ASP A 501 1.92 -12.87 -18.32
N ASN A 502 2.86 -12.50 -19.20
CA ASN A 502 3.01 -13.14 -20.52
C ASN A 502 3.79 -14.46 -20.42
N TYR A 503 3.12 -15.49 -19.93
CA TYR A 503 3.69 -16.80 -19.65
C TYR A 503 4.10 -17.62 -20.88
N VAL A 504 5.02 -18.55 -20.66
CA VAL A 504 5.31 -19.67 -21.55
C VAL A 504 4.60 -20.94 -21.08
N TYR A 505 4.81 -22.06 -21.77
CA TYR A 505 4.16 -23.31 -21.39
C TYR A 505 4.65 -23.88 -20.07
N ASP A 506 5.96 -23.98 -19.87
CA ASP A 506 6.54 -24.57 -18.66
C ASP A 506 7.15 -23.49 -17.76
N MET A 507 6.29 -22.84 -16.97
CA MET A 507 6.70 -21.76 -16.05
C MET A 507 7.47 -22.25 -14.82
N HIS A 508 7.42 -23.54 -14.51
CA HIS A 508 7.97 -24.11 -13.27
C HIS A 508 9.12 -25.10 -13.49
N GLY A 509 9.32 -25.54 -14.73
CA GLY A 509 10.48 -26.30 -15.21
C GLY A 509 11.41 -25.42 -16.05
N ASP A 510 11.33 -25.51 -17.39
CA ASP A 510 12.15 -24.71 -18.32
C ASP A 510 11.35 -23.56 -18.97
N ALA A 511 11.56 -22.35 -18.45
CA ALA A 511 10.92 -21.12 -18.90
C ALA A 511 11.62 -20.46 -20.12
N THR A 512 12.49 -21.19 -20.84
CA THR A 512 13.16 -20.68 -22.04
C THR A 512 12.16 -20.26 -23.12
N TYR A 513 12.29 -19.01 -23.59
CA TYR A 513 11.53 -18.52 -24.73
C TYR A 513 12.41 -18.25 -25.96
N ARG A 514 11.80 -18.36 -27.15
CA ARG A 514 12.50 -18.21 -28.44
C ARG A 514 13.02 -16.79 -28.69
N TYR A 515 12.41 -15.80 -28.02
CA TYR A 515 12.79 -14.40 -28.10
C TYR A 515 13.22 -13.88 -26.73
N TRP A 516 14.01 -12.81 -26.78
CA TRP A 516 14.38 -11.97 -25.64
C TRP A 516 15.24 -12.70 -24.61
N GLU A 517 15.70 -11.93 -23.63
CA GLU A 517 16.30 -12.41 -22.40
C GLU A 517 15.27 -13.23 -21.59
N PRO A 518 15.70 -14.28 -20.87
CA PRO A 518 14.79 -15.11 -20.08
C PRO A 518 14.09 -14.27 -19.01
N GLY A 519 12.78 -14.42 -18.87
CA GLY A 519 11.98 -13.63 -17.92
C GLY A 519 11.46 -12.30 -18.43
N ASP A 520 11.78 -11.88 -19.66
CA ASP A 520 11.31 -10.59 -20.18
C ASP A 520 9.76 -10.49 -20.19
N GLY A 521 9.05 -11.60 -20.40
CA GLY A 521 7.59 -11.63 -20.48
C GLY A 521 6.82 -11.57 -19.15
N TRP A 522 7.47 -11.50 -17.98
CA TRP A 522 6.70 -11.52 -16.72
C TRP A 522 7.42 -10.91 -15.51
N PHE A 523 6.61 -10.37 -14.59
CA PHE A 523 7.03 -10.02 -13.23
C PHE A 523 6.71 -11.11 -12.21
N ILE A 524 5.61 -11.83 -12.43
CA ILE A 524 5.07 -12.83 -11.50
C ILE A 524 5.02 -14.21 -12.18
N TYR A 525 4.94 -15.27 -11.38
CA TYR A 525 4.71 -16.63 -11.88
C TYR A 525 3.29 -17.08 -11.55
N PRO A 526 2.64 -17.86 -12.41
CA PRO A 526 1.36 -18.49 -12.07
C PRO A 526 1.56 -19.58 -11.02
N GLU A 527 0.50 -19.94 -10.30
CA GLU A 527 0.49 -21.18 -9.53
C GLU A 527 0.64 -22.40 -10.45
N GLU A 528 1.10 -23.52 -9.91
CA GLU A 528 1.17 -24.77 -10.69
C GLU A 528 -0.23 -25.15 -11.21
N ARG A 529 -0.34 -25.55 -12.49
CA ARG A 529 -1.63 -25.90 -13.13
C ARG A 529 -2.42 -26.93 -12.34
N GLU A 530 -1.71 -27.90 -11.76
CA GLU A 530 -2.28 -29.00 -10.99
C GLU A 530 -2.80 -28.56 -9.62
N ALA A 531 -2.50 -27.35 -9.18
CA ALA A 531 -3.02 -26.76 -7.94
C ALA A 531 -4.43 -26.17 -8.12
N ILE A 532 -4.85 -25.92 -9.37
CA ILE A 532 -6.14 -25.31 -9.66
C ILE A 532 -7.25 -26.36 -9.60
N ASP A 533 -8.29 -26.06 -8.83
CA ASP A 533 -9.48 -26.92 -8.69
C ASP A 533 -10.65 -26.43 -9.55
N GLU A 534 -11.83 -27.05 -9.37
CA GLU A 534 -13.04 -26.74 -10.14
C GLU A 534 -13.58 -25.30 -9.92
N SER A 535 -13.06 -24.56 -8.94
CA SER A 535 -13.43 -23.15 -8.71
C SER A 535 -12.69 -22.17 -9.62
N TYR A 536 -11.62 -22.62 -10.28
CA TYR A 536 -10.73 -21.79 -11.09
C TYR A 536 -10.13 -20.60 -10.33
N GLN A 537 -10.07 -20.66 -9.00
CA GLN A 537 -9.35 -19.67 -8.21
C GLN A 537 -7.87 -20.00 -8.25
N ALA A 538 -7.08 -19.05 -8.75
CA ALA A 538 -5.63 -19.14 -8.73
C ALA A 538 -5.06 -17.92 -8.03
N SER A 539 -3.98 -18.15 -7.29
CA SER A 539 -3.10 -17.07 -6.84
C SER A 539 -1.90 -16.94 -7.77
N PHE A 540 -0.85 -16.27 -7.31
CA PHE A 540 0.41 -16.12 -8.04
C PHE A 540 1.60 -16.21 -7.09
N TYR A 541 2.78 -16.49 -7.65
CA TYR A 541 4.04 -16.36 -6.92
C TYR A 541 4.76 -15.06 -7.33
N SER A 542 5.20 -14.31 -6.34
CA SER A 542 6.08 -13.15 -6.53
C SER A 542 7.50 -13.58 -6.92
N THR A 543 8.32 -12.61 -7.33
CA THR A 543 9.73 -12.80 -7.69
C THR A 543 10.61 -11.82 -6.93
N PRO A 544 11.88 -12.14 -6.65
CA PRO A 544 12.81 -11.18 -6.04
C PRO A 544 12.89 -9.86 -6.83
N ARG A 545 12.82 -9.95 -8.16
CA ARG A 545 12.80 -8.81 -9.08
C ARG A 545 11.60 -7.91 -8.83
N TYR A 546 10.41 -8.52 -8.76
CA TYR A 546 9.17 -7.81 -8.49
C TYR A 546 9.13 -7.21 -7.08
N GLU A 547 9.58 -7.92 -6.05
CA GLU A 547 9.62 -7.35 -4.70
C GLU A 547 10.57 -6.14 -4.59
N LEU A 548 11.66 -6.13 -5.35
CA LEU A 548 12.58 -4.98 -5.39
C LEU A 548 12.06 -3.84 -6.27
N PHE A 549 11.24 -4.14 -7.28
CA PHE A 549 10.44 -3.15 -7.99
C PHE A 549 9.43 -2.47 -7.03
N LYS A 550 8.67 -3.24 -6.24
CA LYS A 550 7.75 -2.75 -5.21
C LYS A 550 8.44 -1.87 -4.17
N GLN A 551 9.61 -2.31 -3.71
CA GLN A 551 10.41 -1.50 -2.79
C GLN A 551 10.81 -0.16 -3.42
N GLY A 552 11.18 -0.17 -4.70
CA GLY A 552 11.46 1.05 -5.48
C GLY A 552 10.30 2.03 -5.46
N ILE A 553 9.09 1.55 -5.73
CA ILE A 553 7.86 2.36 -5.73
C ILE A 553 7.66 3.00 -4.36
N ARG A 554 7.72 2.20 -3.29
CA ARG A 554 7.55 2.69 -1.91
C ARG A 554 8.60 3.73 -1.53
N ASP A 555 9.86 3.50 -1.87
CA ASP A 555 10.97 4.36 -1.44
C ASP A 555 11.05 5.67 -2.25
N VAL A 556 10.71 5.64 -3.55
CA VAL A 556 10.52 6.86 -4.34
C VAL A 556 9.35 7.68 -3.82
N ALA A 557 8.24 7.03 -3.42
CA ALA A 557 7.10 7.70 -2.82
C ALA A 557 7.49 8.39 -1.49
N LYS A 558 8.31 7.75 -0.65
CA LYS A 558 8.90 8.37 0.56
C LYS A 558 9.73 9.61 0.20
N ALA A 559 10.61 9.52 -0.80
CA ALA A 559 11.42 10.66 -1.23
C ALA A 559 10.55 11.84 -1.72
N LYS A 560 9.55 11.57 -2.57
CA LYS A 560 8.57 12.57 -3.04
C LYS A 560 7.81 13.20 -1.87
N TYR A 561 7.38 12.43 -0.88
CA TYR A 561 6.73 12.95 0.33
C TYR A 561 7.66 13.91 1.10
N LEU A 562 8.92 13.54 1.32
CA LEU A 562 9.87 14.36 2.08
C LEU A 562 10.22 15.67 1.35
N LEU A 563 10.37 15.62 0.03
CA LEU A 563 10.57 16.83 -0.79
C LEU A 563 9.38 17.80 -0.68
N ASN A 564 8.16 17.28 -0.46
CA ASN A 564 6.95 18.08 -0.28
C ASN A 564 6.62 18.42 1.19
N SER A 565 7.25 17.77 2.17
CA SER A 565 6.96 17.95 3.60
C SER A 565 7.22 19.38 4.09
N ALA A 566 6.30 19.95 4.87
CA ALA A 566 6.47 21.25 5.51
C ALA A 566 7.44 21.21 6.72
N ALA A 567 7.70 20.01 7.25
CA ALA A 567 8.63 19.81 8.37
C ALA A 567 10.10 19.80 7.91
N ALA A 568 10.37 19.63 6.61
CA ALA A 568 11.72 19.67 6.04
C ALA A 568 12.09 21.10 5.59
N SER A 569 13.30 21.55 5.94
CA SER A 569 13.86 22.84 5.50
C SER A 569 14.22 22.83 4.01
N ALA A 570 14.39 24.02 3.43
CA ALA A 570 14.82 24.16 2.03
C ALA A 570 16.20 23.51 1.78
N GLU A 571 17.12 23.62 2.74
CA GLU A 571 18.45 23.01 2.68
C GLU A 571 18.37 21.48 2.72
N GLN A 572 17.54 20.93 3.60
CA GLN A 572 17.31 19.48 3.70
C GLN A 572 16.72 18.93 2.39
N LYS A 573 15.71 19.60 1.83
CA LYS A 573 15.11 19.23 0.55
C LYS A 573 16.13 19.31 -0.59
N THR A 574 16.93 20.36 -0.63
CA THR A 574 18.01 20.51 -1.63
C THR A 574 19.05 19.40 -1.51
N ALA A 575 19.42 19.00 -0.29
CA ALA A 575 20.35 17.90 -0.06
C ALA A 575 19.80 16.56 -0.56
N LEU A 576 18.52 16.27 -0.29
CA LEU A 576 17.86 15.07 -0.81
C LEU A 576 17.77 15.12 -2.34
N LYS A 577 17.33 16.25 -2.91
CA LYS A 577 17.21 16.48 -4.37
C LYS A 577 18.52 16.19 -5.11
N ASN A 578 19.64 16.72 -4.61
CA ASN A 578 20.98 16.48 -5.17
C ASN A 578 21.39 15.00 -5.16
N VAL A 579 20.72 14.17 -4.38
CA VAL A 579 20.96 12.73 -4.32
C VAL A 579 20.04 11.97 -5.27
N VAL A 580 18.72 12.10 -5.08
CA VAL A 580 17.71 11.23 -5.71
C VAL A 580 17.41 11.60 -7.16
N GLU A 581 17.68 12.84 -7.57
CA GLU A 581 17.49 13.26 -8.97
C GLU A 581 18.80 13.23 -9.77
N ASN A 582 19.86 12.65 -9.22
CA ASN A 582 21.18 12.62 -9.83
C ASN A 582 21.82 11.24 -9.72
N LEU A 583 21.05 10.18 -9.99
CA LEU A 583 21.59 8.83 -10.05
C LEU A 583 22.46 8.64 -11.28
N LYS A 584 23.53 7.87 -11.14
CA LYS A 584 24.37 7.46 -12.27
C LYS A 584 23.79 6.25 -12.99
N LYS A 585 23.73 6.34 -14.32
CA LYS A 585 23.39 5.23 -15.21
C LYS A 585 24.61 4.33 -15.44
N PRO A 586 24.52 3.02 -15.21
CA PRO A 586 25.62 2.09 -15.48
C PRO A 586 25.78 1.84 -16.98
N ASN A 587 26.97 1.37 -17.37
CA ASN A 587 27.20 0.96 -18.76
C ASN A 587 26.67 -0.45 -19.02
N LYS A 588 26.03 -0.62 -20.18
CA LYS A 588 25.55 -1.90 -20.69
C LYS A 588 26.63 -2.66 -21.46
N GLY A 589 26.78 -3.95 -21.17
CA GLY A 589 27.52 -4.94 -21.94
C GLY A 589 26.60 -5.94 -22.64
N THR A 590 27.19 -7.03 -23.15
CA THR A 590 26.42 -8.11 -23.79
C THR A 590 27.03 -9.46 -23.48
N TYR A 591 26.19 -10.43 -23.13
CA TYR A 591 26.57 -11.82 -22.90
C TYR A 591 25.55 -12.75 -23.55
N GLN A 592 25.98 -13.62 -24.47
CA GLN A 592 25.08 -14.50 -25.25
C GLN A 592 23.91 -13.75 -25.91
N GLY A 593 24.13 -12.49 -26.34
CA GLY A 593 23.10 -11.63 -26.90
C GLY A 593 22.22 -10.91 -25.87
N SER A 594 22.25 -11.30 -24.59
CA SER A 594 21.55 -10.64 -23.50
C SER A 594 22.25 -9.36 -23.07
N ALA A 595 21.47 -8.33 -22.73
CA ALA A 595 21.97 -7.18 -22.01
C ALA A 595 22.36 -7.55 -20.58
N VAL A 596 23.56 -7.11 -20.17
CA VAL A 596 24.17 -7.36 -18.85
C VAL A 596 25.00 -6.13 -18.47
N PRO A 597 25.46 -5.97 -17.23
CA PRO A 597 26.45 -4.94 -16.90
C PRO A 597 27.71 -5.07 -17.77
N ALA A 598 28.30 -3.93 -18.18
CA ALA A 598 29.54 -3.94 -18.96
C ALA A 598 30.74 -4.44 -18.14
N THR A 599 30.74 -4.15 -16.84
CA THR A 599 31.80 -4.51 -15.90
C THR A 599 31.23 -4.85 -14.52
N PRO A 600 31.97 -5.55 -13.64
CA PRO A 600 31.57 -5.72 -12.24
C PRO A 600 31.35 -4.38 -11.52
N GLU A 601 32.09 -3.33 -11.88
CA GLU A 601 31.90 -1.98 -11.35
C GLU A 601 30.56 -1.39 -11.78
N ASP A 602 30.16 -1.56 -13.05
CA ASP A 602 28.83 -1.15 -13.53
C ASP A 602 27.71 -1.93 -12.83
N ARG A 603 27.89 -3.24 -12.61
CA ARG A 603 26.95 -4.06 -11.82
C ARG A 603 26.77 -3.48 -10.42
N MET A 604 27.87 -3.17 -9.73
CA MET A 604 27.80 -2.64 -8.37
C MET A 604 27.37 -1.17 -8.30
N LEU A 605 27.50 -0.42 -9.40
CA LEU A 605 27.05 0.97 -9.46
C LEU A 605 25.54 1.07 -9.20
N VAL A 606 24.74 0.20 -9.82
CA VAL A 606 23.27 0.08 -9.61
C VAL A 606 22.94 0.03 -8.12
N HIS A 607 23.57 -0.90 -7.40
CA HIS A 607 23.32 -1.14 -5.98
C HIS A 607 23.82 0.00 -5.10
N SER A 608 24.98 0.57 -5.43
CA SER A 608 25.55 1.68 -4.66
C SER A 608 24.75 2.98 -4.80
N GLU A 609 24.19 3.26 -5.98
CA GLU A 609 23.37 4.45 -6.22
C GLU A 609 22.01 4.34 -5.52
N THR A 610 21.36 3.18 -5.56
CA THR A 610 20.10 2.98 -4.83
C THR A 610 20.29 2.96 -3.32
N ALA A 611 21.41 2.44 -2.82
CA ALA A 611 21.77 2.54 -1.40
C ALA A 611 22.00 4.00 -0.97
N ARG A 612 22.68 4.80 -1.80
CA ARG A 612 22.90 6.23 -1.58
C ARG A 612 21.57 7.01 -1.53
N ALA A 613 20.66 6.71 -2.44
CA ALA A 613 19.32 7.32 -2.49
C ALA A 613 18.48 6.97 -1.25
N LEU A 614 18.45 5.68 -0.89
CA LEU A 614 17.74 5.20 0.30
C LEU A 614 18.28 5.80 1.60
N GLU A 615 19.61 5.87 1.76
CA GLU A 615 20.22 6.43 2.97
C GLU A 615 19.89 7.92 3.14
N ALA A 616 19.97 8.70 2.06
CA ALA A 616 19.60 10.12 2.11
C ALA A 616 18.11 10.32 2.45
N THR A 617 17.25 9.47 1.88
CA THR A 617 15.80 9.47 2.16
C THR A 617 15.52 9.12 3.62
N ASN A 618 16.14 8.06 4.14
CA ASN A 618 16.00 7.63 5.53
C ASN A 618 16.55 8.66 6.52
N GLN A 619 17.67 9.31 6.21
CA GLN A 619 18.23 10.35 7.05
C GLN A 619 17.25 11.51 7.21
N LEU A 620 16.68 12.02 6.12
CA LEU A 620 15.69 13.10 6.19
C LEU A 620 14.38 12.61 6.84
N ALA A 621 13.96 11.38 6.58
CA ALA A 621 12.78 10.79 7.22
C ALA A 621 12.89 10.79 8.75
N LYS A 622 14.06 10.41 9.30
CA LYS A 622 14.32 10.42 10.75
C LYS A 622 14.24 11.82 11.35
N GLU A 623 14.79 12.81 10.65
CA GLU A 623 14.74 14.22 11.06
C GLU A 623 13.30 14.76 11.06
N VAL A 624 12.52 14.43 10.02
CA VAL A 624 11.11 14.84 9.88
C VAL A 624 10.24 14.15 10.94
N ALA A 625 10.39 12.85 11.15
CA ALA A 625 9.68 12.11 12.20
C ALA A 625 10.00 12.73 13.57
N GLY A 626 11.28 12.79 13.96
CA GLY A 626 11.67 13.37 15.25
C GLY A 626 11.13 14.79 15.48
N SER A 627 11.08 15.63 14.43
CA SER A 627 10.48 16.97 14.50
C SER A 627 8.97 16.95 14.73
N ASN A 628 8.24 16.08 14.03
CA ASN A 628 6.80 15.90 14.20
C ASN A 628 6.46 15.38 15.60
N GLU A 629 7.16 14.36 16.08
CA GLU A 629 6.94 13.78 17.40
C GLU A 629 7.26 14.78 18.52
N LYS A 630 8.33 15.57 18.38
CA LYS A 630 8.66 16.63 19.33
C LYS A 630 7.57 17.70 19.40
N ALA A 631 6.99 18.08 18.27
CA ALA A 631 5.87 19.01 18.20
C ALA A 631 4.59 18.43 18.83
N ALA A 632 4.30 17.14 18.60
CA ALA A 632 3.17 16.45 19.21
C ALA A 632 3.31 16.37 20.74
N LEU A 633 4.51 16.03 21.25
CA LEU A 633 4.78 16.04 22.70
C LEU A 633 4.55 17.44 23.30
N LYS A 634 5.00 18.50 22.61
CA LYS A 634 4.78 19.88 23.06
C LYS A 634 3.29 20.23 23.17
N ALA A 635 2.49 19.84 22.18
CA ALA A 635 1.05 20.05 22.20
C ALA A 635 0.38 19.32 23.37
N ALA A 636 0.80 18.07 23.66
CA ALA A 636 0.32 17.32 24.82
C ALA A 636 0.69 18.01 26.14
N ILE A 637 1.95 18.46 26.30
CA ILE A 637 2.41 19.25 27.46
C ILE A 637 1.55 20.50 27.66
N ASP A 638 1.30 21.26 26.60
CA ASP A 638 0.51 22.48 26.67
C ASP A 638 -0.94 22.23 27.06
N SER A 639 -1.51 21.09 26.62
CA SER A 639 -2.89 20.71 26.93
C SER A 639 -3.14 20.45 28.42
N VAL A 640 -2.10 20.12 29.20
CA VAL A 640 -2.21 19.90 30.65
C VAL A 640 -2.68 21.15 31.39
N SER A 641 -2.41 22.34 30.86
CA SER A 641 -2.89 23.61 31.44
C SER A 641 -4.42 23.75 31.51
N LYS A 642 -5.16 22.89 30.80
CA LYS A 642 -6.64 22.86 30.82
C LYS A 642 -7.21 22.18 32.07
N TYR A 643 -6.38 21.48 32.84
CA TYR A 643 -6.82 20.75 34.03
C TYR A 643 -6.50 21.56 35.30
N GLU A 644 -7.46 21.59 36.23
CA GLU A 644 -7.29 22.28 37.51
C GLU A 644 -7.14 21.27 38.65
N ALA A 645 -6.04 21.38 39.41
CA ALA A 645 -5.71 20.48 40.52
C ALA A 645 -6.87 20.29 41.51
N GLY A 646 -7.63 21.37 41.76
CA GLY A 646 -8.76 21.38 42.68
C GLY A 646 -9.90 20.45 42.27
N ASN A 647 -10.02 20.05 41.01
CA ASN A 647 -11.15 19.23 40.56
C ASN A 647 -10.89 17.72 40.70
N TYR A 648 -9.65 17.29 40.89
CA TYR A 648 -9.27 15.89 40.81
C TYR A 648 -8.79 15.34 42.15
N THR A 649 -8.76 14.02 42.29
CA THR A 649 -8.15 13.34 43.44
C THR A 649 -6.65 13.61 43.48
N GLU A 650 -6.08 13.63 44.68
CA GLU A 650 -4.65 13.86 44.87
C GLU A 650 -3.79 12.78 44.17
N GLU A 651 -4.24 11.52 44.19
CA GLU A 651 -3.55 10.41 43.54
C GLU A 651 -3.46 10.58 42.02
N SER A 652 -4.60 10.80 41.35
CA SER A 652 -4.63 10.96 39.90
C SER A 652 -3.92 12.24 39.44
N TRP A 653 -4.02 13.31 40.24
CA TRP A 653 -3.30 14.56 39.96
C TRP A 653 -1.78 14.40 40.08
N ASN A 654 -1.30 13.72 41.12
CA ASN A 654 0.13 13.44 41.30
C ASN A 654 0.69 12.55 40.18
N ALA A 655 -0.09 11.59 39.69
CA ALA A 655 0.27 10.78 38.53
C ALA A 655 0.46 11.65 37.27
N LEU A 656 -0.48 12.57 36.99
CA LEU A 656 -0.36 13.53 35.90
C LEU A 656 0.87 14.44 36.04
N GLN A 657 1.12 14.99 37.22
CA GLN A 657 2.29 15.85 37.46
C GLN A 657 3.61 15.10 37.24
N LYS A 658 3.67 13.83 37.64
CA LYS A 658 4.83 12.96 37.39
C LYS A 658 5.04 12.75 35.89
N ALA A 659 3.99 12.43 35.13
CA ALA A 659 4.06 12.25 33.69
C ALA A 659 4.47 13.56 32.98
N LEU A 660 3.89 14.70 33.37
CA LEU A 660 4.22 16.03 32.85
C LEU A 660 5.69 16.37 33.08
N LYS A 661 6.25 16.04 34.25
CA LYS A 661 7.66 16.26 34.54
C LYS A 661 8.57 15.46 33.61
N THR A 662 8.27 14.18 33.40
CA THR A 662 8.99 13.33 32.45
C THR A 662 8.90 13.89 31.03
N ALA A 663 7.70 14.23 30.58
CA ALA A 663 7.47 14.83 29.26
C ALA A 663 8.30 16.10 29.04
N ASN A 664 8.35 17.02 30.02
CA ASN A 664 9.18 18.22 29.92
C ASN A 664 10.69 17.91 29.88
N THR A 665 11.13 16.87 30.58
CA THR A 665 12.53 16.44 30.56
C THR A 665 12.92 15.91 29.19
N VAL A 666 12.10 15.03 28.62
CA VAL A 666 12.33 14.48 27.27
C VAL A 666 12.26 15.58 26.21
N TYR A 667 11.27 16.48 26.30
CA TYR A 667 11.14 17.60 25.35
C TYR A 667 12.39 18.51 25.31
N ALA A 668 13.02 18.71 26.47
CA ALA A 668 14.22 19.53 26.62
C ALA A 668 15.52 18.79 26.22
N ASP A 669 15.47 17.48 26.07
CA ASP A 669 16.61 16.67 25.67
C ASP A 669 16.95 16.92 24.18
N ALA A 670 18.22 17.17 23.91
CA ALA A 670 18.72 17.40 22.56
C ALA A 670 18.99 16.07 21.82
N ASP A 671 19.19 14.98 22.57
CA ASP A 671 19.52 13.66 22.04
C ASP A 671 18.28 12.74 22.01
N ALA A 672 17.11 13.21 22.46
CA ALA A 672 15.88 12.44 22.44
C ALA A 672 15.46 12.09 21.01
N THR A 673 15.15 10.81 20.82
CA THR A 673 14.67 10.22 19.58
C THR A 673 13.16 10.41 19.42
N GLN A 674 12.64 10.11 18.22
CA GLN A 674 11.19 10.08 18.00
C GLN A 674 10.46 9.13 18.96
N ALA A 675 11.08 8.01 19.32
CA ALA A 675 10.48 7.02 20.21
C ALA A 675 10.40 7.55 21.63
N ASP A 676 11.42 8.27 22.09
CA ASP A 676 11.40 8.93 23.40
C ASP A 676 10.28 9.96 23.48
N TYR A 677 10.14 10.81 22.45
CA TYR A 677 9.05 11.77 22.38
C TYR A 677 7.67 11.09 22.35
N TYR A 678 7.54 10.02 21.57
CA TYR A 678 6.31 9.24 21.45
C TYR A 678 5.90 8.60 22.78
N ASP A 679 6.82 7.90 23.44
CA ASP A 679 6.57 7.22 24.72
C ASP A 679 6.24 8.23 25.83
N ALA A 680 6.93 9.37 25.87
CA ALA A 680 6.63 10.44 26.83
C ALA A 680 5.25 11.06 26.58
N LYS A 681 4.84 11.20 25.32
CA LYS A 681 3.52 11.71 24.93
C LYS A 681 2.42 10.73 25.35
N GLU A 682 2.55 9.45 25.00
CA GLU A 682 1.61 8.38 25.38
C GLU A 682 1.43 8.31 26.91
N ALA A 683 2.53 8.34 27.66
CA ALA A 683 2.48 8.31 29.13
C ALA A 683 1.76 9.53 29.71
N LEU A 684 1.94 10.71 29.10
CA LEU A 684 1.25 11.93 29.50
C LEU A 684 -0.25 11.88 29.18
N GLU A 685 -0.61 11.43 27.99
CA GLU A 685 -2.00 11.28 27.55
C GLU A 685 -2.76 10.24 28.38
N ALA A 686 -2.12 9.10 28.69
CA ALA A 686 -2.68 8.11 29.60
C ALA A 686 -2.93 8.69 31.00
N ALA A 687 -2.00 9.49 31.54
CA ALA A 687 -2.16 10.12 32.85
C ALA A 687 -3.28 11.19 32.86
N MET A 688 -3.49 11.90 31.73
CA MET A 688 -4.63 12.81 31.56
C MET A 688 -5.96 12.05 31.53
N GLN A 689 -6.02 10.92 30.82
CA GLN A 689 -7.23 10.09 30.74
C GLN A 689 -7.56 9.40 32.06
N ALA A 690 -6.55 9.10 32.89
CA ALA A 690 -6.71 8.46 34.19
C ALA A 690 -7.07 9.44 35.33
N LEU A 691 -7.38 10.70 35.02
CA LEU A 691 -7.82 11.68 36.02
C LEU A 691 -9.18 11.31 36.61
N THR A 692 -9.25 11.29 37.95
CA THR A 692 -10.48 10.99 38.69
C THR A 692 -10.95 12.25 39.40
N TYR A 693 -12.21 12.67 39.19
CA TYR A 693 -12.78 13.81 39.89
C TYR A 693 -12.85 13.56 41.40
N ARG A 694 -12.62 14.59 42.21
CA ARG A 694 -12.88 14.53 43.64
C ARG A 694 -14.39 14.55 43.91
N ARG A 695 -14.81 14.06 45.08
CA ARG A 695 -16.21 14.16 45.53
C ARG A 695 -16.62 15.63 45.70
N ALA A 696 -17.89 15.95 45.44
CA ALA A 696 -18.43 17.25 45.80
C ALA A 696 -18.38 17.46 47.32
N ASP A 697 -18.39 18.72 47.74
CA ASP A 697 -18.44 19.14 49.12
C ASP A 697 -19.89 19.15 49.62
N TYR A 698 -20.23 18.18 50.47
CA TYR A 698 -21.54 18.02 51.10
C TYR A 698 -21.67 18.76 52.44
N SER A 699 -20.63 19.47 52.89
CA SER A 699 -20.64 20.13 54.22
C SER A 699 -21.81 21.10 54.41
N LYS A 700 -22.26 21.76 53.33
CA LYS A 700 -23.46 22.63 53.36
C LYS A 700 -24.75 21.84 53.53
N ILE A 701 -24.89 20.69 52.89
CA ILE A 701 -26.03 19.78 53.07
C ILE A 701 -26.02 19.27 54.51
N GLU A 702 -24.88 18.80 55.01
CA GLU A 702 -24.72 18.32 56.38
C GLU A 702 -25.10 19.40 57.41
N ALA A 703 -24.67 20.64 57.20
CA ALA A 703 -25.03 21.77 58.06
C ALA A 703 -26.54 22.12 57.98
N ALA A 704 -27.15 22.04 56.80
CA ALA A 704 -28.57 22.28 56.61
C ALA A 704 -29.43 21.20 57.28
N ILE A 705 -29.04 19.92 57.14
CA ILE A 705 -29.66 18.79 57.84
C ILE A 705 -29.53 18.97 59.35
N GLY A 706 -28.34 19.32 59.87
CA GLY A 706 -28.15 19.57 61.29
C GLY A 706 -29.02 20.71 61.83
N LYS A 707 -29.28 21.75 61.03
CA LYS A 707 -30.26 22.80 61.38
C LYS A 707 -31.69 22.26 61.44
N ALA A 708 -32.11 21.44 60.48
CA ALA A 708 -33.43 20.81 60.50
C ALA A 708 -33.60 19.90 61.73
N GLU A 709 -32.58 19.11 62.06
CA GLU A 709 -32.58 18.19 63.21
C GLU A 709 -32.63 18.90 64.57
N ALA A 710 -32.09 20.12 64.66
CA ALA A 710 -32.15 20.93 65.87
C ALA A 710 -33.55 21.50 66.17
N LEU A 711 -34.50 21.41 65.23
CA LEU A 711 -35.87 21.88 65.41
C LEU A 711 -36.75 20.82 66.08
N ASN A 712 -37.52 21.23 67.08
CA ASN A 712 -38.55 20.37 67.65
C ASN A 712 -39.79 20.36 66.73
N ARG A 713 -39.99 19.25 66.02
CA ARG A 713 -41.11 19.07 65.08
C ARG A 713 -42.49 19.35 65.67
N ALA A 714 -42.68 19.12 66.97
CA ALA A 714 -43.97 19.35 67.63
C ALA A 714 -44.42 20.83 67.57
N ASP A 715 -43.46 21.76 67.46
CA ASP A 715 -43.69 23.21 67.48
C ASP A 715 -44.20 23.77 66.15
N TYR A 716 -44.24 22.96 65.08
CA TYR A 716 -44.57 23.39 63.72
C TYR A 716 -45.81 22.67 63.17
N VAL A 717 -46.55 23.33 62.27
CA VAL A 717 -47.82 22.86 61.71
C VAL A 717 -47.62 21.68 60.75
N ASP A 718 -46.68 21.79 59.82
CA ASP A 718 -46.32 20.75 58.84
C ASP A 718 -44.80 20.77 58.65
N PHE A 719 -44.16 19.61 58.70
CA PHE A 719 -42.72 19.44 58.54
C PHE A 719 -42.35 18.65 57.27
N SER A 720 -43.36 18.19 56.51
CA SER A 720 -43.19 17.28 55.36
C SER A 720 -42.31 17.86 54.25
N ALA A 721 -42.37 19.18 54.02
CA ALA A 721 -41.51 19.85 53.04
C ALA A 721 -40.02 19.72 53.36
N VAL A 722 -39.64 19.79 54.64
CA VAL A 722 -38.24 19.60 55.09
C VAL A 722 -37.83 18.14 54.95
N GLU A 723 -38.71 17.19 55.29
CA GLU A 723 -38.43 15.75 55.13
C GLU A 723 -38.24 15.36 53.66
N ASN A 724 -39.10 15.89 52.77
CA ASN A 724 -39.00 15.64 51.33
C ASN A 724 -37.71 16.25 50.76
N ALA A 725 -37.32 17.46 51.18
CA ALA A 725 -36.08 18.09 50.74
C ALA A 725 -34.82 17.32 51.19
N ILE A 726 -34.86 16.71 52.39
CA ILE A 726 -33.77 15.84 52.87
C ILE A 726 -33.75 14.50 52.11
N GLN A 727 -34.90 13.87 51.87
CA GLN A 727 -34.98 12.62 51.10
C GLN A 727 -34.56 12.77 49.64
N ALA A 728 -34.70 13.97 49.07
CA ALA A 728 -34.31 14.28 47.70
C ALA A 728 -32.80 14.52 47.53
N VAL A 729 -32.00 14.45 48.61
CA VAL A 729 -30.53 14.59 48.51
C VAL A 729 -29.96 13.40 47.75
N GLU A 730 -29.33 13.69 46.61
CA GLU A 730 -28.51 12.75 45.87
C GLU A 730 -27.08 12.75 46.44
N TYR A 731 -26.55 11.56 46.71
CA TYR A 731 -25.20 11.36 47.25
C TYR A 731 -24.25 10.83 46.17
N ASP A 732 -22.96 10.76 46.51
CA ASP A 732 -21.88 10.27 45.64
C ASP A 732 -21.59 11.11 44.38
N LEU A 733 -22.19 12.30 44.28
CA LEU A 733 -21.84 13.25 43.23
C LEU A 733 -20.39 13.75 43.35
N ASP A 734 -19.73 13.89 42.19
CA ASP A 734 -18.41 14.48 42.07
C ASP A 734 -18.47 16.02 42.01
N ILE A 735 -17.30 16.65 42.08
CA ILE A 735 -17.15 18.10 42.12
C ILE A 735 -17.75 18.84 40.92
N THR A 736 -17.98 18.16 39.78
CA THR A 736 -18.61 18.79 38.61
C THR A 736 -20.08 19.13 38.85
N HIS A 737 -20.71 18.49 39.84
CA HIS A 737 -22.08 18.72 40.28
C HIS A 737 -22.16 19.58 41.53
N GLN A 738 -21.10 20.33 41.88
CA GLN A 738 -21.08 21.13 43.12
C GLN A 738 -22.24 22.13 43.21
N ALA A 739 -22.68 22.68 42.07
CA ALA A 739 -23.83 23.59 42.04
C ALA A 739 -25.14 22.87 42.40
N GLU A 740 -25.31 21.61 42.01
CA GLU A 740 -26.49 20.79 42.35
C GLU A 740 -26.47 20.44 43.83
N VAL A 741 -25.30 20.04 44.36
CA VAL A 741 -25.10 19.81 45.81
C VAL A 741 -25.39 21.07 46.62
N ASP A 742 -24.89 22.22 46.17
CA ASP A 742 -25.17 23.51 46.80
C ASP A 742 -26.67 23.87 46.72
N ALA A 743 -27.35 23.56 45.62
CA ALA A 743 -28.78 23.80 45.44
C ALA A 743 -29.64 22.90 46.33
N MET A 744 -29.27 21.63 46.52
CA MET A 744 -29.92 20.73 47.47
C MET A 744 -29.81 21.24 48.91
N ALA A 745 -28.64 21.76 49.30
CA ALA A 745 -28.47 22.41 50.61
C ALA A 745 -29.39 23.63 50.76
N GLN A 746 -29.49 24.47 49.72
CA GLN A 746 -30.39 25.62 49.70
C GLN A 746 -31.86 25.22 49.78
N ALA A 747 -32.27 24.14 49.10
CA ALA A 747 -33.63 23.63 49.16
C ALA A 747 -34.03 23.21 50.58
N ILE A 748 -33.13 22.54 51.32
CA ILE A 748 -33.36 22.19 52.73
C ILE A 748 -33.50 23.46 53.58
N LEU A 749 -32.62 24.44 53.40
CA LEU A 749 -32.68 25.71 54.14
C LEU A 749 -33.97 26.49 53.84
N ALA A 750 -34.38 26.56 52.58
CA ALA A 750 -35.62 27.22 52.18
C ALA A 750 -36.86 26.52 52.76
N ALA A 751 -36.86 25.18 52.78
CA ALA A 751 -37.92 24.40 53.42
C ALA A 751 -37.99 24.66 54.94
N ILE A 752 -36.84 24.82 55.60
CA ILE A 752 -36.77 25.20 57.02
C ILE A 752 -37.32 26.61 57.24
N GLU A 753 -36.95 27.59 56.41
CA GLU A 753 -37.44 28.97 56.51
C GLU A 753 -38.95 29.10 56.27
N GLY A 754 -39.52 28.20 55.46
CA GLY A 754 -40.95 28.13 55.18
C GLY A 754 -41.80 27.45 56.26
N LEU A 755 -41.23 27.05 57.40
CA LEU A 755 -41.96 26.38 58.48
C LEU A 755 -42.83 27.36 59.30
N ASP A 756 -44.12 27.08 59.40
CA ASP A 756 -45.06 27.81 60.26
C ASP A 756 -45.08 27.24 61.68
N LYS A 757 -44.74 28.06 62.68
CA LYS A 757 -44.87 27.71 64.11
C LYS A 757 -46.33 27.64 64.52
N LYS A 758 -46.69 26.61 65.30
CA LYS A 758 -47.98 26.54 65.99
C LYS A 758 -48.09 27.70 66.98
N GLU A 759 -49.17 28.48 66.92
CA GLU A 759 -49.39 29.58 67.86
C GLU A 759 -49.49 29.07 69.32
N PRO A 760 -48.96 29.81 70.30
CA PRO A 760 -49.10 29.45 71.70
C PRO A 760 -50.57 29.62 72.13
N ILE A 761 -51.17 28.53 72.60
CA ILE A 761 -52.52 28.57 73.18
C ILE A 761 -52.51 29.51 74.39
N LYS A 762 -53.21 30.66 74.28
CA LYS A 762 -53.52 31.54 75.42
C LYS A 762 -54.97 31.31 75.88
N PRO A 763 -55.23 31.32 77.20
CA PRO A 763 -56.41 30.69 77.80
C PRO A 763 -57.63 31.60 77.75
N GLU A 764 -58.79 31.03 77.43
CA GLU A 764 -60.07 31.73 77.58
C GLU A 764 -60.93 31.06 78.66
N GLN A 765 -61.35 31.89 79.61
CA GLN A 765 -62.18 31.59 80.78
C GLN A 765 -63.68 31.76 80.45
N PRO A 766 -64.61 31.32 81.32
CA PRO A 766 -65.72 30.46 80.94
C PRO A 766 -67.09 31.16 80.90
N GLN A 767 -68.07 30.51 80.26
CA GLN A 767 -69.43 30.41 80.81
C GLN A 767 -70.19 29.19 80.25
N THR A 768 -70.44 28.25 81.16
CA THR A 768 -71.48 27.21 81.20
C THR A 768 -72.87 27.83 81.50
N PRO A 769 -73.99 27.07 81.61
CA PRO A 769 -74.36 25.69 81.20
C PRO A 769 -75.72 25.73 80.41
N ASP A 770 -76.50 24.71 80.06
CA ASP A 770 -76.67 23.34 80.54
C ASP A 770 -77.63 22.55 79.63
N LYS A 771 -77.64 21.23 79.83
CA LYS A 771 -78.67 20.20 79.54
C LYS A 771 -78.80 19.61 78.14
N GLU A 772 -79.20 18.35 78.00
CA GLU A 772 -79.02 17.06 78.71
C GLU A 772 -79.73 16.03 77.80
N GLU A 773 -79.52 14.74 78.09
CA GLU A 773 -80.27 13.56 77.62
C GLU A 773 -79.99 13.01 76.21
N ASP A 774 -79.91 11.70 75.95
CA ASP A 774 -79.71 10.50 76.77
C ASP A 774 -79.48 9.31 75.80
N LYS A 775 -78.78 8.26 76.28
CA LYS A 775 -78.82 6.82 75.89
C LYS A 775 -78.44 6.31 74.47
N LYS A 776 -77.32 5.54 74.45
CA LYS A 776 -77.07 4.12 74.03
C LYS A 776 -78.20 3.34 73.26
N PRO A 777 -77.93 2.23 72.50
CA PRO A 777 -76.71 1.38 72.48
C PRO A 777 -76.23 0.81 71.09
N ASN A 778 -74.96 0.37 71.07
CA ASN A 778 -74.30 -0.82 70.47
C ASN A 778 -74.69 -1.52 69.12
N THR A 779 -73.65 -2.17 68.54
CA THR A 779 -73.55 -3.27 67.53
C THR A 779 -73.81 -2.91 66.07
N GLY A 780 -73.13 -3.43 65.04
CA GLY A 780 -72.14 -4.49 64.87
C GLY A 780 -72.20 -4.99 63.40
N ASP A 781 -71.09 -5.53 62.90
CA ASP A 781 -70.95 -6.52 61.81
C ASP A 781 -70.87 -6.16 60.29
N VAL A 782 -69.68 -6.53 59.75
CA VAL A 782 -69.31 -7.45 58.64
C VAL A 782 -69.39 -7.11 57.12
N THR A 783 -68.21 -7.30 56.50
CA THR A 783 -67.86 -8.07 55.27
C THR A 783 -67.94 -7.51 53.83
N SER A 784 -66.82 -7.78 53.13
CA SER A 784 -66.62 -8.30 51.75
C SER A 784 -66.33 -7.35 50.56
N MET A 785 -65.16 -7.61 49.93
CA MET A 785 -64.75 -7.36 48.53
C MET A 785 -65.66 -8.18 47.56
N PRO A 786 -65.83 -7.90 46.23
CA PRO A 786 -64.73 -7.86 45.25
C PRO A 786 -64.95 -7.10 43.88
N LEU A 787 -63.93 -7.22 42.99
CA LEU A 787 -63.98 -7.49 41.52
C LEU A 787 -63.80 -6.37 40.45
N PHE A 788 -62.69 -6.49 39.67
CA PHE A 788 -62.48 -6.51 38.18
C PHE A 788 -63.08 -5.39 37.27
N LEU A 789 -62.54 -4.94 36.11
CA LEU A 789 -61.33 -5.17 35.28
C LEU A 789 -61.44 -4.29 33.99
N SER A 790 -60.31 -4.06 33.30
CA SER A 790 -60.16 -4.03 31.82
C SER A 790 -60.45 -2.70 31.07
N LEU A 791 -59.81 -2.27 29.97
CA LEU A 791 -58.88 -2.89 28.99
C LEU A 791 -58.31 -1.83 27.98
N LEU A 792 -57.00 -1.96 27.61
CA LEU A 792 -56.29 -1.87 26.30
C LEU A 792 -56.21 -0.59 25.37
N THR A 793 -54.98 -0.10 25.05
CA THR A 793 -54.16 -0.07 23.77
C THR A 793 -54.45 1.05 22.73
N THR A 794 -53.55 1.58 21.86
CA THR A 794 -52.31 1.10 21.15
C THR A 794 -51.55 2.26 20.41
N SER A 795 -50.23 2.08 20.21
CA SER A 795 -49.21 2.45 19.16
C SER A 795 -49.43 3.37 17.91
N GLY A 796 -48.31 3.95 17.41
CA GLY A 796 -47.99 4.29 15.98
C GLY A 796 -46.95 5.45 15.81
N ILE A 797 -45.68 5.25 15.34
CA ILE A 797 -45.09 5.27 13.95
C ILE A 797 -45.40 6.52 13.09
N ALA A 798 -44.36 7.24 12.61
CA ALA A 798 -44.16 7.64 11.18
C ALA A 798 -42.91 8.53 10.91
N LEU A 799 -42.31 8.28 9.74
CA LEU A 799 -41.17 8.92 9.06
C LEU A 799 -41.45 10.37 8.57
N GLY A 800 -40.38 11.14 8.33
CA GLY A 800 -40.44 12.40 7.57
C GLY A 800 -39.08 12.81 6.98
N TYR A 801 -38.94 12.62 5.66
CA TYR A 801 -37.87 13.05 4.77
C TYR A 801 -37.66 14.58 4.75
N GLY A 802 -36.42 15.04 4.54
CA GLY A 802 -36.12 16.46 4.27
C GLY A 802 -34.65 16.73 3.95
N MET A 803 -34.22 16.40 2.72
CA MET A 803 -32.93 16.78 2.13
C MET A 803 -32.80 18.29 1.98
N ASN A 804 -31.63 18.86 2.30
CA ASN A 804 -31.10 19.98 1.50
C ASN A 804 -29.56 20.03 1.59
N LYS A 805 -28.91 19.62 0.49
CA LYS A 805 -27.49 19.82 0.18
C LYS A 805 -27.43 20.86 -0.93
N ARG A 806 -26.83 22.02 -0.67
CA ARG A 806 -26.24 22.89 -1.70
C ARG A 806 -24.96 23.52 -1.15
N ARG A 807 -23.83 22.98 -1.60
CA ARG A 807 -22.58 23.72 -1.79
C ARG A 807 -21.96 23.23 -3.10
N LYS A 808 -21.93 24.13 -4.09
CA LYS A 808 -20.88 24.26 -5.08
C LYS A 808 -20.27 25.64 -4.85
N ASN A 809 -19.01 25.63 -4.44
CA ASN A 809 -17.89 26.41 -4.97
C ASN A 809 -16.65 25.99 -4.18
#